data_AF-A0A960SWG1-F1
#
_entry.id   AF-A0A960SWG1-F1
#
_cell.length_a   1.000
_cell.length_b   1.000
_cell.length_c   1.000
_cell.angle_alpha   90.00
_cell.angle_beta   90.00
_cell.angle_gamma   90.00
#
_symmetry.space_group_name_H-M   'P 1'
#
loop_
_entity.id
_entity.type
_entity.pdbx_description
1 polymer ?
#
loop_
_entity_poly.entity_id
_entity_poly.type
_entity_poly.pdbx_seq_one_letter_code
_entity_poly.pdbx_strand_id
1 'polypeptide(L)'
;MPVSRAQDVPAASESVRIHETVTNGFRHPGIGLTKDMLENARTQVIAGREPWYSAFRKMAAHPNSAEAVSCRNQNIKDPSKPDSDTFDSRGMVQRLGGDSDKAWRQALMYWFTGKEVHRSNAMNIIRVWSKMAPAKYKSFPEDHIHACYGVQNLIRAAELMRYSNSPKRELDWTEHDTRDFTSHFVKPCNETFFNRNGHFMNQAGYPMAPALSGHIFTNDRANYEKRVEWFTVNKDAPNKGWSFSIRDLARLVDTNAVTGEKVSPPNIQLVEMGRDQAHAGGDVEIFMNISRMMNAQGTKVDPVTGTISTQPNAVGPYEFLDDRILAMADHFCRFMLGYDTPWIPTPSDIGPNGEIRQVYTRIADNYRGRLRGLDFWDAHYYYTYRKGIDVAKKAPYYHEAFAKRIVNSDFDWLFIPRDVRGEGVRVPQTEQEPAVVEIEQRSTAFDKNAAVVAEEDAAFLRVIPAADGTRIAILSCDTDSKTLGMRVRTTGPAEIAMSGFVKPWLLPDTQGEWRMVAYTMDALEDLGDIVYFTVKAAPDTLVDLDQLVRKPGGRLAAPEFTTGNGDLRVVAAVGMPLQLDFSTKDTTGVRIESLDKPAGATLDSATGAFQWTPEQAGDLVFLVTTGNGGFLTPKRVRVNVAADRLSAIRAIASAHNPKIDYVEASLKKCMTLYSQTAAAVNQMSDSTFAKKLLELQAAFDELLPLTPLLPDGSMDFPRIVVSTTTKPGEIAFLADGNDDTFAIYTSAKDLGHVFDFGEDFQFSATAFATEGRLNFENRTQDAAFFGSNDGKKWVQLTPEIKTQPTELTRVEVTKGLQDERFRFLKIQKINRNSAPIFEPSEMRIYGQRHELK
;
A
#
# COMPACT_ATOMS: atom_id res chain seq x y z
N MET A 1 9.30 4.49 -24.45
CA MET A 1 7.97 4.54 -25.13
C MET A 1 8.11 5.45 -26.33
N PRO A 2 7.59 5.13 -27.52
CA PRO A 2 7.60 6.09 -28.62
C PRO A 2 6.72 7.28 -28.23
N VAL A 3 7.24 8.49 -28.48
CA VAL A 3 6.55 9.75 -28.25
C VAL A 3 5.22 9.70 -29.01
N SER A 4 4.14 9.50 -28.26
CA SER A 4 2.77 9.65 -28.74
C SER A 4 2.66 11.00 -29.43
N ARG A 5 2.25 11.03 -30.71
CA ARG A 5 1.86 12.27 -31.38
C ARG A 5 0.90 13.01 -30.46
N ALA A 6 1.18 14.26 -30.15
CA ALA A 6 0.27 15.11 -29.38
C ALA A 6 -1.12 15.03 -30.03
N GLN A 7 -2.06 14.34 -29.38
CA GLN A 7 -3.45 14.47 -29.76
C GLN A 7 -3.83 15.92 -29.49
N ASP A 8 -4.33 16.62 -30.50
CA ASP A 8 -4.83 17.98 -30.33
C ASP A 8 -5.89 17.97 -29.22
N VAL A 9 -5.62 18.72 -28.15
CA VAL A 9 -6.58 18.87 -27.04
C VAL A 9 -7.85 19.49 -27.61
N PRO A 10 -9.03 18.88 -27.42
CA PRO A 10 -10.27 19.42 -27.96
C PRO A 10 -10.49 20.86 -27.48
N ALA A 11 -10.82 21.77 -28.40
CA ALA A 11 -11.11 23.15 -28.02
C ALA A 11 -12.37 23.21 -27.14
N ALA A 12 -12.24 23.83 -25.96
CA ALA A 12 -13.38 24.14 -25.11
C ALA A 12 -14.17 25.35 -25.66
N SER A 13 -15.48 25.38 -25.47
CA SER A 13 -16.39 26.42 -25.97
C SER A 13 -17.46 26.81 -24.96
N GLU A 14 -18.06 27.99 -25.13
CA GLU A 14 -19.17 28.48 -24.29
C GLU A 14 -20.56 28.17 -24.88
N SER A 15 -20.63 27.37 -25.94
CA SER A 15 -21.85 27.12 -26.72
C SER A 15 -22.96 26.42 -25.93
N VAL A 16 -22.61 25.62 -24.91
CA VAL A 16 -23.56 24.94 -24.03
C VAL A 16 -23.90 25.83 -22.84
N ARG A 17 -25.18 25.96 -22.53
CA ARG A 17 -25.71 26.66 -21.35
C ARG A 17 -26.35 25.66 -20.40
N ILE A 18 -26.11 25.86 -19.10
CA ILE A 18 -26.79 25.14 -18.02
C ILE A 18 -27.92 25.99 -17.46
N HIS A 19 -29.10 25.38 -17.35
CA HIS A 19 -30.30 25.95 -16.76
C HIS A 19 -30.44 25.48 -15.32
N GLU A 20 -30.26 26.40 -14.37
CA GLU A 20 -30.46 26.09 -12.96
C GLU A 20 -31.94 26.19 -12.59
N THR A 21 -32.43 25.22 -11.82
CA THR A 21 -33.80 25.24 -11.26
C THR A 21 -33.81 24.75 -9.82
N VAL A 22 -34.85 25.14 -9.07
CA VAL A 22 -35.13 24.58 -7.75
C VAL A 22 -36.49 23.90 -7.78
N THR A 23 -36.52 22.58 -7.51
CA THR A 23 -37.75 21.78 -7.50
C THR A 23 -37.84 21.04 -6.17
N ASN A 24 -38.97 21.16 -5.46
CA ASN A 24 -39.17 20.53 -4.14
C ASN A 24 -38.01 20.77 -3.13
N GLY A 25 -37.40 21.95 -3.19
CA GLY A 25 -36.24 22.31 -2.35
C GLY A 25 -34.90 21.73 -2.80
N PHE A 26 -34.81 21.05 -3.94
CA PHE A 26 -33.56 20.60 -4.55
C PHE A 26 -33.08 21.54 -5.63
N ARG A 27 -31.81 21.94 -5.58
CA ARG A 27 -31.10 22.66 -6.64
C ARG A 27 -30.66 21.68 -7.72
N HIS A 28 -30.88 22.06 -8.97
CA HIS A 28 -30.52 21.30 -10.16
C HIS A 28 -29.80 22.15 -11.22
N PRO A 29 -28.69 21.69 -11.82
CA PRO A 29 -27.93 20.53 -11.40
C PRO A 29 -27.35 20.72 -9.99
N GLY A 30 -27.35 19.66 -9.18
CA GLY A 30 -26.87 19.76 -7.79
C GLY A 30 -26.50 18.43 -7.14
N ILE A 31 -26.22 17.39 -7.94
CA ILE A 31 -25.71 16.10 -7.46
C ILE A 31 -24.18 16.21 -7.30
N GLY A 32 -23.76 17.02 -6.33
CA GLY A 32 -22.35 17.30 -6.04
C GLY A 32 -21.65 18.26 -7.01
N LEU A 33 -22.24 18.56 -8.17
CA LEU A 33 -21.80 19.60 -9.10
C LEU A 33 -22.94 20.62 -9.29
N THR A 34 -22.67 21.88 -8.94
CA THR A 34 -23.57 22.99 -9.24
C THR A 34 -23.25 23.62 -10.59
N LYS A 35 -24.16 24.45 -11.09
CA LYS A 35 -23.92 25.29 -12.28
C LYS A 35 -22.63 26.09 -12.13
N ASP A 36 -22.44 26.78 -11.01
CA ASP A 36 -21.28 27.64 -10.77
C ASP A 36 -19.94 26.87 -10.80
N MET A 37 -19.91 25.65 -10.27
CA MET A 37 -18.72 24.79 -10.31
C MET A 37 -18.38 24.40 -11.75
N LEU A 38 -19.37 23.98 -12.54
CA LEU A 38 -19.21 23.60 -13.94
C LEU A 38 -18.76 24.78 -14.81
N GLU A 39 -19.35 25.96 -14.60
CA GLU A 39 -18.97 27.21 -15.30
C GLU A 39 -17.57 27.68 -14.91
N ASN A 40 -17.19 27.56 -13.63
CA ASN A 40 -15.82 27.83 -13.21
C ASN A 40 -14.83 26.89 -13.92
N ALA A 41 -15.02 25.58 -13.83
CA ALA A 41 -14.12 24.61 -14.45
C ALA A 41 -13.95 24.87 -15.95
N ARG A 42 -15.05 25.15 -16.67
CA ARG A 42 -14.99 25.50 -18.11
C ARG A 42 -14.23 26.79 -18.38
N THR A 43 -14.47 27.84 -17.61
CA THR A 43 -13.77 29.12 -17.74
C THR A 43 -12.26 28.94 -17.57
N GLN A 44 -11.83 28.14 -16.59
CA GLN A 44 -10.42 27.89 -16.32
C GLN A 44 -9.76 27.06 -17.43
N VAL A 45 -10.47 26.06 -17.97
CA VAL A 45 -10.02 25.27 -19.13
C VAL A 45 -9.85 26.15 -20.36
N ILE A 46 -10.82 27.01 -20.68
CA ILE A 46 -10.74 27.96 -21.80
C ILE A 46 -9.54 28.90 -21.63
N ALA A 47 -9.27 29.33 -20.39
CA ALA A 47 -8.14 30.19 -20.06
C ALA A 47 -6.78 29.47 -20.00
N GLY A 48 -6.72 28.15 -20.24
CA GLY A 48 -5.47 27.37 -20.16
C GLY A 48 -4.86 27.31 -18.76
N ARG A 49 -5.68 27.47 -17.70
CA ARG A 49 -5.18 27.56 -16.31
C ARG A 49 -5.04 26.18 -15.67
N GLU A 50 -3.91 25.96 -15.01
CA GLU A 50 -3.67 24.76 -14.21
C GLU A 50 -4.36 24.86 -12.83
N PRO A 51 -4.83 23.72 -12.26
CA PRO A 51 -4.71 22.35 -12.79
C PRO A 51 -5.85 21.93 -13.74
N TRP A 52 -6.84 22.80 -14.00
CA TRP A 52 -8.01 22.46 -14.82
C TRP A 52 -7.64 22.06 -16.25
N TYR A 53 -6.71 22.77 -16.87
CA TYR A 53 -6.32 22.50 -18.26
C TYR A 53 -5.67 21.12 -18.42
N SER A 54 -4.67 20.78 -17.60
CA SER A 54 -4.06 19.45 -17.66
C SER A 54 -5.06 18.32 -17.32
N ALA A 55 -5.96 18.56 -16.36
CA ALA A 55 -6.99 17.58 -16.02
C ALA A 55 -8.02 17.37 -17.13
N PHE A 56 -8.48 18.45 -17.78
CA PHE A 56 -9.34 18.36 -18.96
C PHE A 56 -8.66 17.63 -20.11
N ARG A 57 -7.40 17.93 -20.39
CA ARG A 57 -6.60 17.22 -21.40
C ARG A 57 -6.53 15.71 -21.11
N LYS A 58 -6.28 15.32 -19.86
CA LYS A 58 -6.26 13.91 -19.43
C LYS A 58 -7.62 13.25 -19.65
N MET A 59 -8.69 13.89 -19.18
CA MET A 59 -10.07 13.40 -19.35
C MET A 59 -10.43 13.25 -20.83
N ALA A 60 -10.08 14.22 -21.68
CA ALA A 60 -10.38 14.23 -23.10
C ALA A 60 -9.61 13.15 -23.89
N ALA A 61 -8.38 12.82 -23.47
CA ALA A 61 -7.57 11.76 -24.07
C ALA A 61 -8.06 10.34 -23.75
N HIS A 62 -8.94 10.17 -22.75
CA HIS A 62 -9.45 8.87 -22.37
C HIS A 62 -10.33 8.25 -23.49
N PRO A 63 -10.21 6.95 -23.82
CA PRO A 63 -10.96 6.32 -24.92
C PRO A 63 -12.49 6.47 -24.81
N ASN A 64 -13.03 6.46 -23.59
CA ASN A 64 -14.47 6.65 -23.35
C ASN A 64 -14.94 8.11 -23.57
N SER A 65 -14.03 9.07 -23.76
CA SER A 65 -14.31 10.47 -24.11
C SER A 65 -14.30 10.70 -25.63
N ALA A 66 -13.86 9.73 -26.44
CA ALA A 66 -13.80 9.85 -27.88
C ALA A 66 -15.18 10.03 -28.52
N GLU A 67 -15.25 10.58 -29.73
CA GLU A 67 -16.52 10.77 -30.44
C GLU A 67 -17.17 9.43 -30.86
N ALA A 68 -16.34 8.44 -31.20
CA ALA A 68 -16.79 7.10 -31.60
C ALA A 68 -16.84 6.15 -30.39
N VAL A 69 -17.97 6.13 -29.70
CA VAL A 69 -18.25 5.21 -28.59
C VAL A 69 -19.58 4.48 -28.78
N SER A 70 -19.75 3.35 -28.11
CA SER A 70 -20.98 2.56 -28.12
C SER A 70 -21.49 2.24 -26.71
N CYS A 71 -22.80 2.00 -26.62
CA CYS A 71 -23.45 1.48 -25.41
C CYS A 71 -23.32 -0.06 -25.40
N ARG A 72 -22.65 -0.62 -24.38
CA ARG A 72 -22.45 -2.07 -24.23
C ARG A 72 -23.75 -2.81 -23.98
N ASN A 73 -24.74 -2.16 -23.36
CA ASN A 73 -26.06 -2.73 -23.18
C ASN A 73 -27.03 -2.46 -24.34
N GLN A 74 -26.60 -1.93 -25.48
CA GLN A 74 -27.48 -1.74 -26.63
C GLN A 74 -27.55 -3.01 -27.48
N ASN A 75 -28.76 -3.45 -27.84
CA ASN A 75 -28.94 -4.64 -28.64
C ASN A 75 -28.48 -4.41 -30.08
N ILE A 76 -27.67 -5.33 -30.62
CA ILE A 76 -27.09 -5.20 -31.96
C ILE A 76 -28.15 -5.37 -33.07
N LYS A 77 -29.17 -6.21 -32.84
CA LYS A 77 -30.22 -6.52 -33.84
C LYS A 77 -31.36 -5.49 -33.81
N ASP A 78 -31.68 -4.97 -32.63
CA ASP A 78 -32.71 -3.95 -32.43
C ASP A 78 -32.14 -2.83 -31.53
N PRO A 79 -31.44 -1.83 -32.10
CA PRO A 79 -30.81 -0.76 -31.33
C PRO A 79 -31.77 0.08 -30.48
N SER A 80 -33.09 -0.07 -30.69
CA SER A 80 -34.11 0.55 -29.86
C SER A 80 -34.29 -0.13 -28.49
N LYS A 81 -33.70 -1.31 -28.27
CA LYS A 81 -33.82 -2.10 -27.03
C LYS A 81 -32.46 -2.31 -26.36
N PRO A 82 -32.47 -2.55 -25.04
CA PRO A 82 -31.29 -3.07 -24.38
C PRO A 82 -31.02 -4.52 -24.82
N ASP A 83 -29.75 -4.91 -24.80
CA ASP A 83 -29.30 -6.29 -25.00
C ASP A 83 -29.76 -7.19 -23.84
N SER A 84 -29.71 -6.67 -22.61
CA SER A 84 -30.37 -7.25 -21.43
C SER A 84 -31.17 -6.18 -20.70
N ASP A 85 -32.43 -6.48 -20.38
CA ASP A 85 -33.32 -5.65 -19.56
C ASP A 85 -33.32 -6.05 -18.07
N THR A 86 -32.43 -6.96 -17.66
CA THR A 86 -32.35 -7.57 -16.32
C THR A 86 -31.12 -7.04 -15.57
N PHE A 87 -31.25 -6.77 -14.26
CA PHE A 87 -30.14 -6.34 -13.42
C PHE A 87 -30.07 -7.18 -12.13
N ASP A 88 -29.31 -8.27 -12.19
CA ASP A 88 -29.26 -9.30 -11.15
C ASP A 88 -27.88 -9.96 -10.97
N SER A 89 -26.80 -9.40 -11.55
CA SER A 89 -25.50 -10.05 -11.55
C SER A 89 -24.30 -9.10 -11.64
N ARG A 90 -23.13 -9.60 -11.25
CA ARG A 90 -21.82 -8.92 -11.41
C ARG A 90 -21.48 -8.60 -12.86
N GLY A 91 -21.85 -9.47 -13.79
CA GLY A 91 -21.66 -9.21 -15.23
C GLY A 91 -22.43 -7.96 -15.67
N MET A 92 -23.65 -7.77 -15.16
CA MET A 92 -24.44 -6.58 -15.45
C MET A 92 -23.88 -5.32 -14.78
N VAL A 93 -23.32 -5.42 -13.58
CA VAL A 93 -22.58 -4.33 -12.94
C VAL A 93 -21.39 -3.89 -13.79
N GLN A 94 -20.57 -4.83 -14.29
CA GLN A 94 -19.42 -4.50 -15.15
C GLN A 94 -19.86 -3.84 -16.47
N ARG A 95 -20.99 -4.29 -17.03
CA ARG A 95 -21.61 -3.68 -18.21
C ARG A 95 -22.03 -2.24 -17.93
N LEU A 96 -22.75 -2.01 -16.83
CA LEU A 96 -23.15 -0.67 -16.38
C LEU A 96 -21.93 0.22 -16.08
N GLY A 97 -20.91 -0.28 -15.40
CA GLY A 97 -19.70 0.49 -15.08
C GLY A 97 -19.04 1.03 -16.34
N GLY A 98 -18.92 0.19 -17.39
CA GLY A 98 -18.40 0.63 -18.67
C GLY A 98 -19.29 1.64 -19.40
N ASP A 99 -20.61 1.57 -19.29
CA ASP A 99 -21.54 2.47 -19.98
C ASP A 99 -21.76 3.78 -19.23
N SER A 100 -21.82 3.74 -17.91
CA SER A 100 -21.98 4.93 -17.06
C SER A 100 -20.74 5.82 -17.06
N ASP A 101 -19.52 5.27 -17.06
CA ASP A 101 -18.29 6.05 -17.26
C ASP A 101 -18.29 6.74 -18.64
N LYS A 102 -18.68 6.01 -19.69
CA LYS A 102 -18.87 6.60 -21.03
C LYS A 102 -19.90 7.72 -21.00
N ALA A 103 -21.10 7.48 -20.46
CA ALA A 103 -22.16 8.49 -20.42
C ALA A 103 -21.71 9.75 -19.66
N TRP A 104 -21.01 9.58 -18.53
CA TRP A 104 -20.53 10.71 -17.73
C TRP A 104 -19.45 11.52 -18.45
N ARG A 105 -18.46 10.86 -19.05
CA ARG A 105 -17.42 11.54 -19.85
C ARG A 105 -18.01 12.22 -21.07
N GLN A 106 -18.93 11.58 -21.79
CA GLN A 106 -19.60 12.18 -22.94
C GLN A 106 -20.45 13.39 -22.53
N ALA A 107 -21.14 13.34 -21.40
CA ALA A 107 -21.88 14.48 -20.86
C ALA A 107 -20.95 15.67 -20.52
N LEU A 108 -19.79 15.41 -19.91
CA LEU A 108 -18.78 16.44 -19.65
C LEU A 108 -18.12 16.95 -20.95
N MET A 109 -17.75 16.07 -21.88
CA MET A 109 -17.20 16.46 -23.18
C MET A 109 -18.18 17.33 -23.97
N TYR A 110 -19.48 17.05 -23.89
CA TYR A 110 -20.49 17.94 -24.43
C TYR A 110 -20.48 19.30 -23.74
N TRP A 111 -20.47 19.35 -22.41
CA TRP A 111 -20.39 20.60 -21.64
C TRP A 111 -19.19 21.47 -22.01
N PHE A 112 -18.00 20.87 -22.12
CA PHE A 112 -16.77 21.59 -22.41
C PHE A 112 -16.63 21.97 -23.88
N THR A 113 -16.99 21.09 -24.83
CA THR A 113 -16.70 21.32 -26.26
C THR A 113 -17.90 21.83 -27.05
N GLY A 114 -19.12 21.49 -26.63
CA GLY A 114 -20.36 21.74 -27.37
C GLY A 114 -20.60 20.83 -28.56
N LYS A 115 -19.74 19.84 -28.81
CA LYS A 115 -19.91 18.93 -29.95
C LYS A 115 -21.13 18.02 -29.74
N GLU A 116 -22.05 18.09 -30.69
CA GLU A 116 -23.32 17.34 -30.67
C GLU A 116 -23.16 15.83 -30.47
N VAL A 117 -22.12 15.24 -31.07
CA VAL A 117 -21.86 13.78 -30.99
C VAL A 117 -21.74 13.32 -29.54
N HIS A 118 -21.13 14.12 -28.66
CA HIS A 118 -20.99 13.77 -27.26
C HIS A 118 -22.34 13.77 -26.52
N ARG A 119 -23.23 14.73 -26.83
CA ARG A 119 -24.61 14.71 -26.30
C ARG A 119 -25.37 13.50 -26.80
N SER A 120 -25.27 13.21 -28.11
CA SER A 120 -25.93 12.05 -28.72
C SER A 120 -25.51 10.74 -28.05
N ASN A 121 -24.21 10.56 -27.83
CA ASN A 121 -23.66 9.38 -27.14
C ASN A 121 -24.18 9.24 -25.70
N ALA A 122 -24.14 10.33 -24.92
CA ALA A 122 -24.64 10.32 -23.55
C ALA A 122 -26.15 9.99 -23.50
N MET A 123 -26.96 10.67 -24.33
CA MET A 123 -28.41 10.47 -24.41
C MET A 123 -28.75 9.04 -24.86
N ASN A 124 -28.04 8.47 -25.83
CA ASN A 124 -28.25 7.09 -26.27
C ASN A 124 -28.05 6.09 -25.12
N ILE A 125 -26.93 6.21 -24.39
CA ILE A 125 -26.64 5.32 -23.26
C ILE A 125 -27.73 5.44 -22.18
N ILE A 126 -28.07 6.67 -21.77
CA ILE A 126 -29.09 6.91 -20.74
C ILE A 126 -30.45 6.32 -21.17
N ARG A 127 -30.87 6.55 -22.43
CA ARG A 127 -32.14 6.05 -22.96
C ARG A 127 -32.19 4.54 -23.10
N VAL A 128 -31.07 3.87 -23.37
CA VAL A 128 -31.00 2.39 -23.38
C VAL A 128 -31.20 1.84 -21.97
N TRP A 129 -30.51 2.40 -20.97
CA TRP A 129 -30.66 1.99 -19.57
C TRP A 129 -31.99 2.43 -18.95
N SER A 130 -32.68 3.40 -19.53
CA SER A 130 -34.06 3.79 -19.17
C SER A 130 -35.12 2.77 -19.62
N LYS A 131 -34.72 1.67 -20.29
CA LYS A 131 -35.63 0.62 -20.79
C LYS A 131 -35.47 -0.71 -20.03
N MET A 132 -34.77 -0.69 -18.90
CA MET A 132 -34.66 -1.86 -18.03
C MET A 132 -36.03 -2.25 -17.45
N ALA A 133 -36.23 -3.53 -17.16
CA ALA A 133 -37.49 -4.02 -16.61
C ALA A 133 -37.48 -3.88 -15.08
N PRO A 134 -38.35 -3.04 -14.46
CA PRO A 134 -38.32 -2.79 -13.01
C PRO A 134 -38.45 -4.06 -12.16
N ALA A 135 -39.25 -5.03 -12.62
CA ALA A 135 -39.46 -6.30 -11.93
C ALA A 135 -38.30 -7.31 -12.05
N LYS A 136 -37.26 -6.99 -12.84
CA LYS A 136 -36.10 -7.86 -13.09
C LYS A 136 -34.82 -7.39 -12.39
N TYR A 137 -34.95 -6.48 -11.42
CA TYR A 137 -33.88 -6.16 -10.49
C TYR A 137 -33.89 -7.19 -9.37
N LYS A 138 -32.73 -7.79 -9.06
CA LYS A 138 -32.59 -8.78 -7.99
C LYS A 138 -31.27 -8.60 -7.26
N SER A 139 -31.30 -8.77 -5.95
CA SER A 139 -30.09 -8.76 -5.13
C SER A 139 -29.15 -9.93 -5.51
N PHE A 140 -27.85 -9.67 -5.42
CA PHE A 140 -26.77 -10.64 -5.65
C PHE A 140 -25.61 -10.36 -4.67
N PRO A 141 -24.66 -11.28 -4.48
CA PRO A 141 -23.58 -11.10 -3.50
C PRO A 141 -22.86 -9.76 -3.66
N GLU A 142 -22.90 -8.96 -2.59
CA GLU A 142 -22.32 -7.62 -2.44
C GLU A 142 -22.82 -6.56 -3.47
N ASP A 143 -24.01 -6.73 -4.03
CA ASP A 143 -24.68 -5.75 -4.89
C ASP A 143 -24.54 -4.27 -4.45
N HIS A 144 -24.78 -4.02 -3.16
CA HIS A 144 -24.77 -2.72 -2.49
C HIS A 144 -23.41 -2.02 -2.41
N ILE A 145 -22.30 -2.67 -2.76
CA ILE A 145 -20.99 -1.99 -2.90
C ILE A 145 -20.58 -1.88 -4.37
N HIS A 146 -20.89 -2.89 -5.20
CA HIS A 146 -20.42 -2.93 -6.59
C HIS A 146 -21.30 -2.15 -7.56
N ALA A 147 -22.62 -2.07 -7.32
CA ALA A 147 -23.52 -1.32 -8.20
C ALA A 147 -23.38 0.22 -8.06
N CYS A 148 -22.78 0.70 -6.96
CA CYS A 148 -22.88 2.09 -6.50
C CYS A 148 -22.32 3.12 -7.47
N TYR A 149 -21.05 3.01 -7.84
CA TYR A 149 -20.39 3.97 -8.72
C TYR A 149 -21.03 4.04 -10.10
N GLY A 150 -21.38 2.88 -10.68
CA GLY A 150 -22.02 2.81 -11.99
C GLY A 150 -23.40 3.48 -12.01
N VAL A 151 -24.22 3.23 -10.99
CA VAL A 151 -25.53 3.88 -10.85
C VAL A 151 -25.38 5.39 -10.62
N GLN A 152 -24.48 5.80 -9.72
CA GLN A 152 -24.25 7.22 -9.44
C GLN A 152 -23.79 7.99 -10.69
N ASN A 153 -22.83 7.46 -11.43
CA ASN A 153 -22.30 8.09 -12.63
C ASN A 153 -23.36 8.25 -13.73
N LEU A 154 -24.22 7.25 -13.94
CA LEU A 154 -25.29 7.37 -14.91
C LEU A 154 -26.34 8.42 -14.50
N ILE A 155 -26.65 8.50 -13.20
CA ILE A 155 -27.54 9.54 -12.67
C ILE A 155 -26.93 10.94 -12.86
N ARG A 156 -25.63 11.12 -12.60
CA ARG A 156 -24.93 12.39 -12.83
C ARG A 156 -24.92 12.80 -14.30
N ALA A 157 -24.73 11.84 -15.21
CA ALA A 157 -24.81 12.08 -16.65
C ALA A 157 -26.21 12.52 -17.06
N ALA A 158 -27.25 11.83 -16.58
CA ALA A 158 -28.65 12.18 -16.81
C ALA A 158 -29.00 13.58 -16.28
N GLU A 159 -28.54 13.90 -15.06
CA GLU A 159 -28.71 15.22 -14.46
C GLU A 159 -28.09 16.32 -15.34
N LEU A 160 -26.85 16.16 -15.79
CA LEU A 160 -26.19 17.16 -16.64
C LEU A 160 -26.88 17.32 -18.00
N MET A 161 -27.35 16.21 -18.60
CA MET A 161 -28.09 16.26 -19.88
C MET A 161 -29.47 16.91 -19.72
N ARG A 162 -30.14 16.69 -18.58
CA ARG A 162 -31.46 17.26 -18.25
C ARG A 162 -31.45 18.78 -18.19
N TYR A 163 -30.36 19.36 -17.69
CA TYR A 163 -30.26 20.80 -17.44
C TYR A 163 -29.32 21.54 -18.41
N SER A 164 -28.85 20.88 -19.48
CA SER A 164 -28.09 21.53 -20.55
C SER A 164 -28.96 21.72 -21.80
N ASN A 165 -28.79 22.85 -22.49
CA ASN A 165 -29.44 23.06 -23.78
C ASN A 165 -28.93 22.05 -24.83
N SER A 166 -29.75 21.81 -25.86
CA SER A 166 -29.42 20.97 -27.00
C SER A 166 -29.33 21.82 -28.28
N PRO A 167 -28.44 21.50 -29.24
CA PRO A 167 -28.46 22.11 -30.57
C PRO A 167 -29.61 21.60 -31.46
N LYS A 168 -30.22 20.45 -31.11
CA LYS A 168 -31.24 19.76 -31.89
C LYS A 168 -32.37 19.21 -31.02
N ARG A 169 -33.61 19.29 -31.52
CA ARG A 169 -34.82 18.92 -30.77
C ARG A 169 -34.88 17.44 -30.40
N GLU A 170 -34.39 16.53 -31.25
CA GLU A 170 -34.36 15.09 -31.00
C GLU A 170 -33.38 14.67 -29.88
N LEU A 171 -32.43 15.55 -29.55
CA LEU A 171 -31.48 15.40 -28.46
C LEU A 171 -31.89 16.21 -27.21
N ASP A 172 -33.05 16.86 -27.23
CA ASP A 172 -33.61 17.47 -26.03
C ASP A 172 -33.85 16.39 -24.96
N TRP A 173 -33.58 16.77 -23.71
CA TRP A 173 -34.09 16.01 -22.59
C TRP A 173 -35.58 16.29 -22.42
N THR A 174 -36.39 15.25 -22.31
CA THR A 174 -37.84 15.36 -22.25
C THR A 174 -38.40 14.96 -20.89
N GLU A 175 -39.68 15.30 -20.63
CA GLU A 175 -40.40 14.74 -19.49
C GLU A 175 -40.52 13.22 -19.56
N HIS A 176 -40.57 12.65 -20.77
CA HIS A 176 -40.56 11.20 -20.97
C HIS A 176 -39.24 10.59 -20.51
N ASP A 177 -38.09 11.19 -20.89
CA ASP A 177 -36.77 10.75 -20.40
C ASP A 177 -36.71 10.79 -18.87
N THR A 178 -37.28 11.84 -18.25
CA THR A 178 -37.37 11.95 -16.77
C THR A 178 -38.18 10.82 -16.16
N ARG A 179 -39.38 10.55 -16.70
CA ARG A 179 -40.28 9.49 -16.19
C ARG A 179 -39.62 8.13 -16.34
N ASP A 180 -39.15 7.81 -17.54
CA ASP A 180 -38.60 6.49 -17.86
C ASP A 180 -37.36 6.20 -17.04
N PHE A 181 -36.38 7.11 -17.03
CA PHE A 181 -35.16 6.90 -16.27
C PHE A 181 -35.45 6.74 -14.77
N THR A 182 -36.43 7.50 -14.25
CA THR A 182 -36.87 7.39 -12.85
C THR A 182 -37.49 6.02 -12.56
N SER A 183 -38.46 5.57 -13.35
CA SER A 183 -39.25 4.34 -13.07
C SER A 183 -38.53 3.06 -13.46
N HIS A 184 -37.66 3.10 -14.46
CA HIS A 184 -36.97 1.91 -14.99
C HIS A 184 -35.55 1.71 -14.48
N PHE A 185 -34.90 2.77 -13.98
CA PHE A 185 -33.51 2.69 -13.53
C PHE A 185 -33.32 3.19 -12.09
N VAL A 186 -33.60 4.46 -11.80
CA VAL A 186 -33.24 5.09 -10.51
C VAL A 186 -33.97 4.45 -9.33
N LYS A 187 -35.30 4.36 -9.37
CA LYS A 187 -36.08 3.78 -8.26
C LYS A 187 -35.79 2.28 -8.07
N PRO A 188 -35.80 1.42 -9.12
CA PRO A 188 -35.47 0.01 -8.95
C PRO A 188 -34.08 -0.24 -8.36
N CYS A 189 -33.06 0.53 -8.75
CA CYS A 189 -31.73 0.44 -8.14
C CYS A 189 -31.75 0.79 -6.66
N ASN A 190 -32.38 1.93 -6.30
CA ASN A 190 -32.46 2.38 -4.92
C ASN A 190 -33.19 1.39 -4.01
N GLU A 191 -34.32 0.85 -4.48
CA GLU A 191 -35.16 -0.08 -3.73
C GLU A 191 -34.49 -1.46 -3.57
N THR A 192 -33.83 -1.95 -4.61
CA THR A 192 -33.23 -3.30 -4.61
C THR A 192 -31.88 -3.33 -3.92
N PHE A 193 -31.01 -2.35 -4.17
CA PHE A 193 -29.60 -2.42 -3.78
C PHE A 193 -29.24 -1.50 -2.60
N PHE A 194 -29.94 -0.37 -2.41
CA PHE A 194 -29.44 0.71 -1.55
C PHE A 194 -30.34 1.07 -0.34
N ASN A 195 -31.42 0.33 -0.09
CA ASN A 195 -32.41 0.68 0.95
C ASN A 195 -32.20 0.02 2.33
N ARG A 196 -31.06 -0.62 2.57
CA ARG A 196 -30.80 -1.30 3.85
C ARG A 196 -29.95 -0.45 4.81
N ASN A 197 -30.37 -0.37 6.07
CA ASN A 197 -29.54 0.13 7.17
C ASN A 197 -28.75 -1.01 7.81
N GLY A 198 -27.54 -0.74 8.29
CA GLY A 198 -26.72 -1.70 9.03
C GLY A 198 -25.85 -2.62 8.18
N HIS A 199 -25.41 -2.17 7.00
CA HIS A 199 -24.22 -2.75 6.38
C HIS A 199 -22.97 -2.40 7.20
N PHE A 200 -21.90 -3.17 7.00
CA PHE A 200 -20.67 -3.05 7.77
C PHE A 200 -19.83 -1.84 7.34
N MET A 201 -19.73 -0.81 8.18
CA MET A 201 -18.85 0.37 8.03
C MET A 201 -18.90 0.96 6.61
N ASN A 202 -17.79 1.03 5.86
CA ASN A 202 -17.78 1.59 4.50
C ASN A 202 -18.81 0.95 3.55
N GLN A 203 -19.19 -0.31 3.78
CA GLN A 203 -20.24 -1.00 3.01
C GLN A 203 -21.62 -0.39 3.23
N ALA A 204 -21.86 0.33 4.33
CA ALA A 204 -23.05 1.17 4.52
C ALA A 204 -22.92 2.55 3.89
N GLY A 205 -21.70 3.04 3.67
CA GLY A 205 -21.43 4.29 2.97
C GLY A 205 -21.65 4.19 1.45
N TYR A 206 -21.11 3.15 0.81
CA TYR A 206 -21.23 2.93 -0.63
C TYR A 206 -22.65 3.06 -1.18
N PRO A 207 -23.70 2.43 -0.61
CA PRO A 207 -25.07 2.56 -1.10
C PRO A 207 -25.70 3.93 -0.79
N MET A 208 -25.15 4.69 0.16
CA MET A 208 -25.72 5.98 0.58
C MET A 208 -25.52 7.08 -0.47
N ALA A 209 -24.34 7.15 -1.10
CA ALA A 209 -24.03 8.13 -2.13
C ALA A 209 -24.93 8.05 -3.40
N PRO A 210 -25.11 6.87 -4.05
CA PRO A 210 -26.03 6.72 -5.17
C PRO A 210 -27.49 6.92 -4.75
N ALA A 211 -27.89 6.50 -3.54
CA ALA A 211 -29.23 6.73 -3.04
C ALA A 211 -29.55 8.23 -2.93
N LEU A 212 -28.67 9.03 -2.32
CA LEU A 212 -28.80 10.49 -2.26
C LEU A 212 -28.86 11.11 -3.65
N SER A 213 -28.02 10.65 -4.58
CA SER A 213 -28.04 11.11 -5.98
C SER A 213 -29.40 10.85 -6.63
N GLY A 214 -29.96 9.66 -6.44
CA GLY A 214 -31.29 9.29 -6.94
C GLY A 214 -32.42 10.09 -6.29
N HIS A 215 -32.35 10.35 -4.98
CA HIS A 215 -33.35 11.17 -4.28
C HIS A 215 -33.30 12.64 -4.71
N ILE A 216 -32.12 13.21 -4.95
CA ILE A 216 -31.98 14.55 -5.55
C ILE A 216 -32.60 14.55 -6.95
N PHE A 217 -32.15 13.65 -7.84
CA PHE A 217 -32.64 13.57 -9.24
C PHE A 217 -34.17 13.45 -9.35
N THR A 218 -34.76 12.64 -8.46
CA THR A 218 -36.21 12.36 -8.42
C THR A 218 -37.03 13.32 -7.56
N ASN A 219 -36.37 14.30 -6.91
CA ASN A 219 -37.00 15.25 -5.98
C ASN A 219 -37.67 14.59 -4.76
N ASP A 220 -37.15 13.45 -4.30
CA ASP A 220 -37.66 12.70 -3.14
C ASP A 220 -37.09 13.25 -1.83
N ARG A 221 -37.79 14.24 -1.28
CA ARG A 221 -37.37 14.95 -0.07
C ARG A 221 -37.32 14.06 1.17
N ALA A 222 -38.32 13.19 1.35
CA ALA A 222 -38.46 12.39 2.55
C ALA A 222 -37.32 11.36 2.67
N ASN A 223 -36.99 10.65 1.59
CA ASN A 223 -35.87 9.72 1.64
C ASN A 223 -34.52 10.44 1.68
N TYR A 224 -34.37 11.62 1.06
CA TYR A 224 -33.17 12.43 1.21
C TYR A 224 -32.93 12.80 2.68
N GLU A 225 -33.95 13.31 3.38
CA GLU A 225 -33.88 13.63 4.82
C GLU A 225 -33.50 12.41 5.67
N LYS A 226 -34.09 11.25 5.37
CA LYS A 226 -33.71 9.98 6.01
C LYS A 226 -32.21 9.67 5.84
N ARG A 227 -31.67 9.84 4.63
CA ARG A 227 -30.24 9.57 4.37
C ARG A 227 -29.32 10.59 5.02
N VAL A 228 -29.71 11.85 5.12
CA VAL A 228 -28.95 12.88 5.85
C VAL A 228 -28.85 12.54 7.34
N GLU A 229 -29.94 12.04 7.95
CA GLU A 229 -29.90 11.58 9.35
C GLU A 229 -28.98 10.34 9.50
N TRP A 230 -29.05 9.37 8.59
CA TRP A 230 -28.14 8.22 8.59
C TRP A 230 -26.67 8.61 8.41
N PHE A 231 -26.40 9.63 7.59
CA PHE A 231 -25.05 10.12 7.37
C PHE A 231 -24.45 10.80 8.60
N THR A 232 -25.26 11.53 9.36
CA THR A 232 -24.79 12.34 10.49
C THR A 232 -24.74 11.54 11.79
N VAL A 233 -25.88 10.98 12.20
CA VAL A 233 -26.07 10.37 13.53
C VAL A 233 -26.48 8.91 13.44
N ASN A 234 -27.30 8.52 12.46
CA ASN A 234 -27.90 7.20 12.31
C ASN A 234 -28.43 6.64 13.64
N LYS A 235 -29.36 7.38 14.26
CA LYS A 235 -29.84 7.06 15.60
C LYS A 235 -30.40 5.63 15.70
N ASP A 236 -31.00 5.13 14.61
CA ASP A 236 -31.63 3.82 14.52
C ASP A 236 -30.74 2.75 13.83
N ALA A 237 -29.41 2.96 13.79
CA ALA A 237 -28.46 1.96 13.28
C ALA A 237 -28.64 0.61 14.02
N PRO A 238 -28.84 -0.52 13.31
CA PRO A 238 -28.97 -1.83 13.95
C PRO A 238 -27.74 -2.26 14.76
N ASN A 239 -26.56 -1.73 14.41
CA ASN A 239 -25.30 -1.95 15.08
C ASN A 239 -24.50 -0.64 15.05
N LYS A 240 -24.15 -0.11 16.22
CA LYS A 240 -23.40 1.16 16.33
C LYS A 240 -21.93 1.02 15.98
N GLY A 241 -21.36 -0.18 16.11
CA GLY A 241 -20.01 -0.50 15.65
C GLY A 241 -19.89 -0.43 14.12
N TRP A 242 -20.96 -0.83 13.42
CA TRP A 242 -20.99 -0.89 11.94
C TRP A 242 -21.50 0.38 11.27
N SER A 243 -22.10 1.30 12.03
CA SER A 243 -22.77 2.48 11.49
C SER A 243 -21.78 3.40 10.76
N PHE A 244 -22.07 3.76 9.51
CA PHE A 244 -21.28 4.70 8.69
C PHE A 244 -21.48 6.18 9.08
N SER A 245 -22.23 6.49 10.15
CA SER A 245 -22.51 7.89 10.49
C SER A 245 -21.24 8.64 10.90
N ILE A 246 -21.20 9.96 10.68
CA ILE A 246 -20.11 10.82 11.16
C ILE A 246 -19.88 10.57 12.67
N ARG A 247 -20.95 10.48 13.47
CA ARG A 247 -20.84 10.25 14.91
C ARG A 247 -20.19 8.90 15.26
N ASP A 248 -20.62 7.84 14.59
CA ASP A 248 -20.29 6.47 15.01
C ASP A 248 -19.00 5.94 14.36
N LEU A 249 -18.64 6.40 13.15
CA LEU A 249 -17.46 5.94 12.40
C LEU A 249 -16.26 6.90 12.50
N ALA A 250 -16.49 8.22 12.43
CA ALA A 250 -15.49 9.23 12.81
C ALA A 250 -15.60 9.50 14.32
N ARG A 251 -15.28 8.47 15.10
CA ARG A 251 -15.71 8.34 16.49
C ARG A 251 -14.84 9.19 17.42
N LEU A 252 -15.50 9.84 18.38
CA LEU A 252 -14.82 10.40 19.55
C LEU A 252 -14.71 9.27 20.57
N VAL A 253 -13.50 8.84 20.85
CA VAL A 253 -13.21 7.73 21.75
C VAL A 253 -12.62 8.30 23.03
N ASP A 254 -13.37 8.18 24.12
CA ASP A 254 -13.02 8.70 25.45
C ASP A 254 -12.85 7.57 26.48
N THR A 255 -12.95 6.32 26.04
CA THR A 255 -12.94 5.13 26.89
C THR A 255 -12.19 4.03 26.16
N ASN A 256 -11.22 3.41 26.82
CA ASN A 256 -10.57 2.21 26.33
C ASN A 256 -11.56 1.04 26.42
N ALA A 257 -11.97 0.47 25.30
CA ALA A 257 -12.98 -0.58 25.29
C ALA A 257 -12.51 -1.92 25.86
N VAL A 258 -11.19 -2.14 26.00
CA VAL A 258 -10.62 -3.33 26.62
C VAL A 258 -10.59 -3.18 28.14
N THR A 259 -10.14 -2.04 28.66
CA THR A 259 -9.95 -1.85 30.10
C THR A 259 -11.15 -1.21 30.80
N GLY A 260 -12.02 -0.52 30.05
CA GLY A 260 -13.12 0.29 30.58
C GLY A 260 -12.68 1.65 31.13
N GLU A 261 -11.38 1.97 31.10
CA GLU A 261 -10.85 3.21 31.65
C GLU A 261 -11.16 4.42 30.76
N LYS A 262 -11.43 5.57 31.38
CA LYS A 262 -11.60 6.85 30.69
C LYS A 262 -10.25 7.38 30.21
N VAL A 263 -10.22 7.91 29.00
CA VAL A 263 -9.05 8.50 28.36
C VAL A 263 -9.23 10.01 28.26
N SER A 264 -8.20 10.77 28.68
CA SER A 264 -8.17 12.23 28.61
C SER A 264 -6.80 12.71 28.10
N PRO A 265 -6.75 13.52 27.03
CA PRO A 265 -7.87 13.91 26.18
C PRO A 265 -8.43 12.72 25.36
N PRO A 266 -9.72 12.74 24.98
CA PRO A 266 -10.26 11.74 24.05
C PRO A 266 -9.62 11.89 22.67
N ASN A 267 -9.68 10.82 21.86
CA ASN A 267 -9.16 10.83 20.49
C ASN A 267 -10.31 10.77 19.48
N ILE A 268 -10.19 11.52 18.38
CA ILE A 268 -11.04 11.29 17.21
C ILE A 268 -10.29 10.32 16.32
N GLN A 269 -10.88 9.16 16.04
CA GLN A 269 -10.27 8.13 15.18
C GLN A 269 -11.30 7.55 14.22
N LEU A 270 -10.82 7.18 13.04
CA LEU A 270 -11.61 6.44 12.06
C LEU A 270 -11.65 4.97 12.47
N VAL A 271 -12.81 4.45 12.83
CA VAL A 271 -12.91 3.11 13.44
C VAL A 271 -12.45 2.01 12.47
N GLU A 272 -12.74 2.11 11.17
CA GLU A 272 -12.35 1.08 10.20
C GLU A 272 -10.83 1.01 9.96
N MET A 273 -10.03 1.96 10.48
CA MET A 273 -8.56 1.82 10.49
C MET A 273 -8.07 0.59 11.27
N GLY A 274 -8.88 0.04 12.18
CA GLY A 274 -8.57 -1.23 12.82
C GLY A 274 -8.72 -2.43 11.87
N ARG A 275 -9.44 -2.30 10.75
CA ARG A 275 -9.60 -3.37 9.76
C ARG A 275 -8.48 -3.39 8.73
N ASP A 276 -8.34 -2.30 7.96
CA ASP A 276 -7.29 -2.06 6.99
C ASP A 276 -7.42 -0.64 6.40
N GLN A 277 -6.34 -0.11 5.81
CA GLN A 277 -6.33 1.28 5.34
C GLN A 277 -7.02 1.51 3.98
N ALA A 278 -7.29 0.45 3.21
CA ALA A 278 -8.01 0.59 1.95
C ALA A 278 -9.50 0.88 2.20
N HIS A 279 -10.12 0.16 3.14
CA HIS A 279 -11.51 0.41 3.51
C HIS A 279 -11.66 1.74 4.27
N ALA A 280 -10.75 2.04 5.20
CA ALA A 280 -10.70 3.32 5.90
C ALA A 280 -10.51 4.50 4.93
N GLY A 281 -9.63 4.39 3.93
CA GLY A 281 -9.51 5.41 2.88
C GLY A 281 -10.83 5.63 2.12
N GLY A 282 -11.54 4.54 1.84
CA GLY A 282 -12.89 4.57 1.24
C GLY A 282 -13.93 5.28 2.13
N ASP A 283 -13.84 5.16 3.45
CA ASP A 283 -14.72 5.92 4.35
C ASP A 283 -14.58 7.42 4.15
N VAL A 284 -13.33 7.89 4.11
CA VAL A 284 -13.02 9.32 3.95
C VAL A 284 -13.53 9.82 2.59
N GLU A 285 -13.29 9.06 1.51
CA GLU A 285 -13.82 9.35 0.17
C GLU A 285 -15.34 9.53 0.19
N ILE A 286 -16.05 8.56 0.77
CA ILE A 286 -17.52 8.56 0.79
C ILE A 286 -18.04 9.71 1.67
N PHE A 287 -17.41 9.99 2.82
CA PHE A 287 -17.74 11.15 3.66
C PHE A 287 -17.66 12.46 2.85
N MET A 288 -16.61 12.64 2.05
CA MET A 288 -16.45 13.84 1.24
C MET A 288 -17.43 13.90 0.07
N ASN A 289 -17.69 12.77 -0.60
CA ASN A 289 -18.67 12.69 -1.68
C ASN A 289 -20.09 13.08 -1.20
N ILE A 290 -20.53 12.54 -0.06
CA ILE A 290 -21.84 12.87 0.52
C ILE A 290 -21.88 14.32 1.01
N SER A 291 -20.84 14.79 1.69
CA SER A 291 -20.73 16.18 2.15
C SER A 291 -20.79 17.17 0.99
N ARG A 292 -20.16 16.84 -0.14
CA ARG A 292 -20.22 17.62 -1.38
C ARG A 292 -21.64 17.71 -1.93
N MET A 293 -22.38 16.60 -1.98
CA MET A 293 -23.78 16.61 -2.42
C MET A 293 -24.66 17.44 -1.48
N MET A 294 -24.50 17.32 -0.17
CA MET A 294 -25.21 18.15 0.81
C MET A 294 -24.88 19.64 0.64
N ASN A 295 -23.60 19.98 0.45
CA ASN A 295 -23.16 21.36 0.23
C ASN A 295 -23.70 21.96 -1.08
N ALA A 296 -23.78 21.17 -2.15
CA ALA A 296 -24.38 21.59 -3.42
C ALA A 296 -25.88 21.93 -3.26
N GLN A 297 -26.57 21.24 -2.34
CA GLN A 297 -27.96 21.51 -1.98
C GLN A 297 -28.12 22.63 -0.94
N GLY A 298 -27.03 23.09 -0.31
CA GLY A 298 -27.09 24.03 0.81
C GLY A 298 -27.69 23.42 2.08
N THR A 299 -27.66 22.09 2.21
CA THR A 299 -28.25 21.37 3.34
C THR A 299 -27.46 21.65 4.62
N LYS A 300 -28.19 22.05 5.65
CA LYS A 300 -27.70 22.19 7.02
C LYS A 300 -28.43 21.24 7.95
N VAL A 301 -27.78 20.87 9.05
CA VAL A 301 -28.31 19.96 10.07
C VAL A 301 -28.23 20.58 11.45
N ASP A 302 -29.10 20.11 12.34
CA ASP A 302 -28.98 20.39 13.76
C ASP A 302 -27.65 19.81 14.28
N PRO A 303 -26.84 20.59 15.03
CA PRO A 303 -25.50 20.17 15.45
C PRO A 303 -25.50 19.02 16.47
N VAL A 304 -26.65 18.64 17.02
CA VAL A 304 -26.81 17.56 18.01
C VAL A 304 -27.52 16.35 17.38
N THR A 305 -28.69 16.56 16.77
CA THR A 305 -29.52 15.46 16.27
C THR A 305 -29.15 15.01 14.87
N GLY A 306 -28.41 15.82 14.10
CA GLY A 306 -28.03 15.51 12.72
C GLY A 306 -29.17 15.55 11.69
N THR A 307 -30.39 15.86 12.12
CA THR A 307 -31.53 16.04 11.22
C THR A 307 -31.44 17.38 10.50
N ILE A 308 -31.98 17.48 9.28
CA ILE A 308 -32.01 18.75 8.54
C ILE A 308 -32.63 19.87 9.39
N SER A 309 -31.97 21.02 9.43
CA SER A 309 -32.39 22.16 10.24
C SER A 309 -32.12 23.49 9.54
N THR A 310 -33.02 24.45 9.77
CA THR A 310 -32.89 25.85 9.34
C THR A 310 -32.65 26.79 10.52
N GLN A 311 -32.49 26.26 11.73
CA GLN A 311 -32.23 27.06 12.92
C GLN A 311 -30.92 27.85 12.78
N PRO A 312 -30.77 29.00 13.47
CA PRO A 312 -29.58 29.84 13.34
C PRO A 312 -28.26 29.12 13.64
N ASN A 313 -28.29 28.12 14.53
CA ASN A 313 -27.14 27.30 14.91
C ASN A 313 -26.93 26.08 13.99
N ALA A 314 -27.73 25.89 12.94
CA ALA A 314 -27.59 24.77 12.03
C ALA A 314 -26.26 24.84 11.25
N VAL A 315 -25.59 23.70 11.14
CA VAL A 315 -24.23 23.57 10.60
C VAL A 315 -24.23 22.76 9.30
N GLY A 316 -23.19 22.94 8.48
CA GLY A 316 -22.98 22.12 7.29
C GLY A 316 -22.45 20.72 7.64
N PRO A 317 -22.34 19.82 6.64
CA PRO A 317 -21.86 18.46 6.87
C PRO A 317 -20.41 18.43 7.36
N TYR A 318 -19.56 19.33 6.87
CA TYR A 318 -18.17 19.40 7.31
C TYR A 318 -18.06 19.91 8.74
N GLU A 319 -18.91 20.86 9.16
CA GLU A 319 -18.89 21.46 10.50
C GLU A 319 -19.61 20.65 11.58
N PHE A 320 -20.32 19.59 11.20
CA PHE A 320 -21.05 18.75 12.14
C PHE A 320 -20.10 18.08 13.16
N LEU A 321 -20.47 18.11 14.44
CA LEU A 321 -19.67 17.60 15.57
C LEU A 321 -18.25 18.18 15.67
N ASP A 322 -18.13 19.49 15.43
CA ASP A 322 -16.89 20.27 15.52
C ASP A 322 -15.84 19.82 14.50
N ASP A 323 -16.18 19.98 13.21
CA ASP A 323 -15.32 19.64 12.09
C ASP A 323 -14.86 18.17 12.07
N ARG A 324 -15.75 17.26 12.49
CA ARG A 324 -15.41 15.86 12.80
C ARG A 324 -14.77 15.10 11.65
N ILE A 325 -15.27 15.33 10.43
CA ILE A 325 -14.74 14.70 9.21
C ILE A 325 -13.28 15.13 9.00
N LEU A 326 -12.94 16.40 9.22
CA LEU A 326 -11.57 16.90 9.04
C LEU A 326 -10.63 16.34 10.11
N ALA A 327 -11.05 16.35 11.38
CA ALA A 327 -10.25 15.80 12.47
C ALA A 327 -9.96 14.30 12.28
N MET A 328 -10.94 13.53 11.83
CA MET A 328 -10.78 12.11 11.50
C MET A 328 -9.86 11.90 10.28
N ALA A 329 -10.04 12.69 9.21
CA ALA A 329 -9.18 12.60 8.03
C ALA A 329 -7.71 12.93 8.35
N ASP A 330 -7.48 13.87 9.27
CA ASP A 330 -6.15 14.20 9.79
C ASP A 330 -5.53 13.02 10.56
N HIS A 331 -6.30 12.38 11.44
CA HIS A 331 -5.88 11.17 12.16
C HIS A 331 -5.54 10.01 11.21
N PHE A 332 -6.37 9.77 10.19
CA PHE A 332 -6.10 8.79 9.13
C PHE A 332 -4.81 9.13 8.37
N CYS A 333 -4.66 10.37 7.91
CA CYS A 333 -3.49 10.79 7.14
C CYS A 333 -2.21 10.73 7.96
N ARG A 334 -2.27 11.00 9.28
CA ARG A 334 -1.12 10.85 10.19
C ARG A 334 -0.54 9.43 10.13
N PHE A 335 -1.39 8.41 10.20
CA PHE A 335 -0.97 7.02 10.12
C PHE A 335 -0.43 6.67 8.73
N MET A 336 -1.13 7.10 7.68
CA MET A 336 -0.75 6.84 6.28
C MET A 336 0.57 7.48 5.89
N LEU A 337 0.91 8.62 6.47
CA LEU A 337 2.19 9.30 6.26
C LEU A 337 3.36 8.66 7.03
N GLY A 338 3.08 7.67 7.90
CA GLY A 338 4.10 6.95 8.66
C GLY A 338 4.39 7.51 10.05
N TYR A 339 3.65 8.53 10.51
CA TYR A 339 3.84 9.04 11.87
C TYR A 339 3.28 8.05 12.90
N ASP A 340 3.88 8.06 14.09
CA ASP A 340 3.27 7.43 15.26
C ASP A 340 1.89 8.04 15.48
N THR A 341 0.87 7.20 15.56
CA THR A 341 -0.53 7.62 15.57
C THR A 341 -1.22 7.03 16.79
N PRO A 342 -1.82 7.85 17.67
CA PRO A 342 -2.49 7.34 18.85
C PRO A 342 -3.73 6.52 18.45
N TRP A 343 -3.95 5.41 19.15
CA TRP A 343 -5.13 4.58 19.00
C TRP A 343 -5.66 4.18 20.37
N ILE A 344 -6.93 4.42 20.62
CA ILE A 344 -7.62 3.89 21.80
C ILE A 344 -8.39 2.65 21.35
N PRO A 345 -8.26 1.49 22.04
CA PRO A 345 -9.03 0.30 21.69
C PRO A 345 -10.52 0.61 21.59
N THR A 346 -11.11 0.33 20.43
CA THR A 346 -12.43 0.85 20.05
C THR A 346 -13.36 -0.27 19.58
N PRO A 347 -14.65 -0.29 20.00
CA PRO A 347 -15.58 -1.32 19.58
C PRO A 347 -15.86 -1.27 18.08
N SER A 348 -15.72 -2.39 17.39
CA SER A 348 -16.05 -2.55 15.96
C SER A 348 -17.37 -3.26 15.73
N ASP A 349 -17.84 -4.07 16.69
CA ASP A 349 -19.16 -4.70 16.68
C ASP A 349 -19.87 -4.43 18.01
N ILE A 350 -20.99 -3.71 17.95
CA ILE A 350 -21.85 -3.41 19.09
C ILE A 350 -23.23 -4.01 18.81
N GLY A 351 -23.55 -5.08 19.54
CA GLY A 351 -24.83 -5.78 19.44
C GLY A 351 -26.04 -4.86 19.70
N PRO A 352 -27.25 -5.26 19.26
CA PRO A 352 -28.46 -4.42 19.42
C PRO A 352 -28.81 -4.07 20.88
N ASN A 353 -28.32 -4.85 21.84
CA ASN A 353 -28.46 -4.65 23.29
C ASN A 353 -27.35 -3.76 23.90
N GLY A 354 -26.41 -3.26 23.09
CA GLY A 354 -25.23 -2.50 23.53
C GLY A 354 -24.02 -3.36 23.92
N GLU A 355 -24.10 -4.69 23.77
CA GLU A 355 -22.99 -5.60 24.04
C GLU A 355 -21.85 -5.39 23.04
N ILE A 356 -20.63 -5.19 23.54
CA ILE A 356 -19.43 -5.11 22.70
C ILE A 356 -19.01 -6.54 22.37
N ARG A 357 -19.08 -6.90 21.08
CA ARG A 357 -18.74 -8.25 20.57
C ARG A 357 -17.36 -8.33 19.95
N GLN A 358 -16.85 -7.19 19.47
CA GLN A 358 -15.50 -7.08 18.91
C GLN A 358 -14.93 -5.70 19.20
N VAL A 359 -13.62 -5.67 19.48
CA VAL A 359 -12.82 -4.46 19.72
C VAL A 359 -11.61 -4.50 18.81
N TYR A 360 -11.35 -3.39 18.11
CA TYR A 360 -10.07 -3.17 17.44
C TYR A 360 -9.07 -2.61 18.43
N THR A 361 -8.07 -3.42 18.78
CA THR A 361 -7.05 -3.12 19.81
C THR A 361 -5.93 -2.20 19.31
N ARG A 362 -5.63 -2.26 18.01
CA ARG A 362 -4.65 -1.41 17.32
C ARG A 362 -5.13 -1.05 15.91
N ILE A 363 -4.42 -0.11 15.27
CA ILE A 363 -4.58 0.19 13.84
C ILE A 363 -3.96 -0.97 13.03
N ALA A 364 -4.63 -1.42 11.97
CA ALA A 364 -4.11 -2.40 11.02
C ALA A 364 -3.08 -1.75 10.08
N ASP A 365 -2.00 -2.47 9.78
CA ASP A 365 -0.89 -1.99 8.93
C ASP A 365 -1.16 -2.19 7.43
N ASN A 366 -2.09 -3.07 7.08
CA ASN A 366 -2.47 -3.34 5.70
C ASN A 366 -2.80 -2.06 4.92
N TYR A 367 -2.09 -1.86 3.80
CA TYR A 367 -2.16 -0.69 2.92
C TYR A 367 -1.59 0.62 3.47
N ARG A 368 -0.94 0.64 4.64
CA ARG A 368 -0.26 1.83 5.17
C ARG A 368 0.74 2.40 4.17
N GLY A 369 0.77 3.73 3.98
CA GLY A 369 1.64 4.39 3.02
C GLY A 369 1.10 4.50 1.59
N ARG A 370 -0.02 3.83 1.28
CA ARG A 370 -0.64 3.84 -0.05
C ARG A 370 -1.46 5.10 -0.29
N LEU A 371 -0.79 6.23 -0.56
CA LEU A 371 -1.44 7.48 -0.93
C LEU A 371 -2.11 7.42 -2.31
N ARG A 372 -1.67 6.51 -3.18
CA ARG A 372 -2.20 6.35 -4.55
C ARG A 372 -3.68 5.94 -4.60
N GLY A 373 -4.18 5.29 -3.55
CA GLY A 373 -5.58 4.90 -3.46
C GLY A 373 -6.52 5.97 -2.90
N LEU A 374 -6.04 7.17 -2.54
CA LEU A 374 -6.81 8.16 -1.79
C LEU A 374 -7.46 9.20 -2.72
N ASP A 375 -8.75 9.47 -2.49
CA ASP A 375 -9.56 10.41 -3.29
C ASP A 375 -10.51 11.24 -2.41
N PHE A 376 -9.96 12.19 -1.65
CA PHE A 376 -10.75 12.98 -0.71
C PHE A 376 -10.15 14.37 -0.44
N TRP A 377 -9.82 15.10 -1.50
CA TRP A 377 -9.08 16.36 -1.39
C TRP A 377 -9.98 17.60 -1.21
N ASP A 378 -11.29 17.42 -1.32
CA ASP A 378 -12.30 18.49 -1.29
C ASP A 378 -12.34 19.29 0.00
N ALA A 379 -12.14 18.63 1.15
CA ALA A 379 -12.18 19.33 2.43
C ALA A 379 -11.10 20.42 2.48
N HIS A 380 -9.90 20.17 1.91
CA HIS A 380 -8.85 21.18 1.82
C HIS A 380 -9.37 22.46 1.15
N TYR A 381 -10.02 22.31 0.00
CA TYR A 381 -10.58 23.43 -0.73
C TYR A 381 -11.75 24.09 0.03
N TYR A 382 -12.65 23.30 0.61
CA TYR A 382 -13.79 23.82 1.36
C TYR A 382 -13.33 24.69 2.55
N TYR A 383 -12.44 24.17 3.40
CA TYR A 383 -11.97 24.89 4.58
C TYR A 383 -11.13 26.12 4.20
N THR A 384 -10.23 25.98 3.24
CA THR A 384 -9.34 27.08 2.84
C THR A 384 -10.10 28.24 2.21
N TYR A 385 -10.99 27.95 1.25
CA TYR A 385 -11.57 29.00 0.39
C TYR A 385 -12.95 29.44 0.84
N ARG A 386 -13.77 28.51 1.35
CA ARG A 386 -15.13 28.85 1.79
C ARG A 386 -15.16 29.28 3.25
N LYS A 387 -14.27 28.74 4.10
CA LYS A 387 -14.22 29.04 5.54
C LYS A 387 -13.08 29.96 5.95
N GLY A 388 -12.10 30.20 5.09
CA GLY A 388 -10.92 31.00 5.42
C GLY A 388 -10.05 30.36 6.50
N ILE A 389 -10.09 29.04 6.63
CA ILE A 389 -9.34 28.28 7.63
C ILE A 389 -8.00 27.84 7.07
N ASP A 390 -6.94 28.03 7.84
CA ASP A 390 -5.60 27.51 7.56
C ASP A 390 -5.55 26.01 7.87
N VAL A 391 -5.73 25.18 6.83
CA VAL A 391 -5.75 23.71 6.96
C VAL A 391 -4.40 23.17 7.43
N ALA A 392 -3.28 23.80 7.05
CA ALA A 392 -1.96 23.37 7.50
C ALA A 392 -1.79 23.47 9.03
N LYS A 393 -2.50 24.39 9.68
CA LYS A 393 -2.54 24.50 11.15
C LYS A 393 -3.60 23.62 11.79
N LYS A 394 -4.79 23.53 11.16
CA LYS A 394 -5.93 22.82 11.74
C LYS A 394 -5.85 21.31 11.61
N ALA A 395 -5.31 20.84 10.48
CA ALA A 395 -5.21 19.44 10.09
C ALA A 395 -3.89 19.22 9.32
N PRO A 396 -2.75 19.29 10.03
CA PRO A 396 -1.42 19.30 9.41
C PRO A 396 -1.11 18.04 8.60
N TYR A 397 -1.55 16.86 9.06
CA TYR A 397 -1.27 15.60 8.38
C TYR A 397 -2.16 15.43 7.14
N TYR A 398 -3.43 15.85 7.22
CA TYR A 398 -4.29 15.92 6.05
C TYR A 398 -3.73 16.90 5.01
N HIS A 399 -3.21 18.06 5.44
CA HIS A 399 -2.56 19.02 4.56
C HIS A 399 -1.30 18.44 3.89
N GLU A 400 -0.45 17.76 4.64
CA GLU A 400 0.76 17.12 4.12
C GLU A 400 0.42 16.02 3.10
N ALA A 401 -0.57 15.16 3.39
CA ALA A 401 -1.06 14.16 2.45
C ALA A 401 -1.63 14.81 1.18
N PHE A 402 -2.40 15.89 1.31
CA PHE A 402 -2.87 16.69 0.17
C PHE A 402 -1.71 17.24 -0.66
N ALA A 403 -0.64 17.74 -0.03
CA ALA A 403 0.56 18.24 -0.71
C ALA A 403 1.33 17.12 -1.42
N LYS A 404 1.16 15.85 -1.04
CA LYS A 404 1.76 14.66 -1.68
C LYS A 404 0.82 13.88 -2.59
N ARG A 405 -0.43 14.36 -2.75
CA ARG A 405 -1.50 13.62 -3.41
C ARG A 405 -1.14 13.12 -4.81
N ILE A 406 -1.69 11.95 -5.11
CA ILE A 406 -1.66 11.31 -6.42
C ILE A 406 -3.12 11.25 -6.85
N VAL A 407 -3.43 11.79 -8.03
CA VAL A 407 -4.82 11.83 -8.51
C VAL A 407 -5.16 10.53 -9.20
N ASN A 408 -6.09 9.79 -8.58
CA ASN A 408 -6.69 8.58 -9.12
C ASN A 408 -7.92 8.90 -9.99
N SER A 409 -8.78 9.83 -9.55
CA SER A 409 -10.01 10.21 -10.27
C SER A 409 -9.75 11.23 -11.38
N ASP A 410 -10.41 11.04 -12.52
CA ASP A 410 -10.36 11.98 -13.65
C ASP A 410 -11.28 13.20 -13.47
N PHE A 411 -11.93 13.34 -12.31
CA PHE A 411 -13.04 14.29 -12.12
C PHE A 411 -12.90 15.24 -10.91
N ASP A 412 -11.92 15.06 -10.03
CA ASP A 412 -11.82 15.85 -8.77
C ASP A 412 -11.49 17.32 -9.00
N TRP A 413 -10.91 17.61 -10.17
CA TRP A 413 -10.59 18.96 -10.60
C TRP A 413 -11.84 19.83 -10.85
N LEU A 414 -13.02 19.21 -11.04
CA LEU A 414 -14.27 19.93 -11.30
C LEU A 414 -14.76 20.75 -10.10
N PHE A 415 -14.27 20.43 -8.89
CA PHE A 415 -14.71 21.07 -7.64
C PHE A 415 -13.74 22.15 -7.15
N ILE A 416 -12.62 22.35 -7.83
CA ILE A 416 -11.58 23.30 -7.42
C ILE A 416 -12.13 24.74 -7.50
N PRO A 417 -12.00 25.54 -6.42
CA PRO A 417 -12.47 26.94 -6.38
C PRO A 417 -11.76 27.85 -7.39
N ARG A 418 -12.45 28.90 -7.85
CA ARG A 418 -11.94 29.87 -8.83
C ARG A 418 -10.64 30.56 -8.41
N ASP A 419 -10.51 30.82 -7.12
CA ASP A 419 -9.47 31.62 -6.47
C ASP A 419 -8.34 30.76 -5.90
N VAL A 420 -8.20 29.51 -6.35
CA VAL A 420 -7.19 28.58 -5.86
C VAL A 420 -5.75 29.10 -6.03
N ARG A 421 -4.91 28.89 -5.01
CA ARG A 421 -3.49 29.29 -4.92
C ARG A 421 -2.67 28.28 -4.11
N GLY A 422 -1.34 28.41 -4.16
CA GLY A 422 -0.41 27.56 -3.41
C GLY A 422 -0.51 26.08 -3.81
N GLU A 423 -0.49 25.18 -2.83
CA GLU A 423 -0.60 23.72 -3.07
C GLU A 423 -1.87 23.29 -3.83
N GLY A 424 -2.92 24.10 -3.79
CA GLY A 424 -4.16 23.84 -4.51
C GLY A 424 -4.07 24.02 -6.03
N VAL A 425 -3.12 24.82 -6.54
CA VAL A 425 -2.88 24.95 -8.00
C VAL A 425 -1.88 23.95 -8.55
N ARG A 426 -1.14 23.23 -7.68
CA ARG A 426 -0.14 22.25 -8.09
C ARG A 426 -0.80 21.16 -8.92
N VAL A 427 -0.22 20.83 -10.07
CA VAL A 427 -0.62 19.68 -10.88
C VAL A 427 -0.14 18.41 -10.16
N PRO A 428 -1.04 17.58 -9.63
CA PRO A 428 -0.66 16.38 -8.90
C PRO A 428 -0.20 15.29 -9.86
N GLN A 429 0.60 14.35 -9.35
CA GLN A 429 1.00 13.17 -10.12
C GLN A 429 -0.22 12.30 -10.41
N THR A 430 -0.24 11.68 -11.59
CA THR A 430 -1.35 10.82 -12.04
C THR A 430 -0.92 9.38 -12.30
N GLU A 431 0.38 9.15 -12.49
CA GLU A 431 0.94 7.81 -12.58
C GLU A 431 0.94 7.20 -11.17
N GLN A 432 0.16 6.13 -11.01
CA GLN A 432 -0.06 5.48 -9.71
C GLN A 432 1.18 4.73 -9.25
N GLU A 433 1.86 4.07 -10.19
CA GLU A 433 3.02 3.21 -9.93
C GLU A 433 4.17 3.55 -10.88
N PRO A 434 4.75 4.77 -10.78
CA PRO A 434 5.80 5.16 -11.69
C PRO A 434 7.05 4.30 -11.46
N ALA A 435 7.74 3.96 -12.55
CA ALA A 435 8.99 3.20 -12.49
C ALA A 435 10.10 3.95 -11.72
N VAL A 436 10.00 5.28 -11.68
CA VAL A 436 10.86 6.19 -10.92
C VAL A 436 9.98 6.99 -9.97
N VAL A 437 10.31 6.94 -8.69
CA VAL A 437 9.64 7.69 -7.63
C VAL A 437 10.52 8.87 -7.25
N GLU A 438 9.97 10.07 -7.38
CA GLU A 438 10.58 11.31 -6.87
C GLU A 438 10.43 11.33 -5.34
N ILE A 439 11.54 11.23 -4.61
CA ILE A 439 11.59 11.04 -3.16
C ILE A 439 11.02 12.25 -2.42
N GLU A 440 11.25 13.46 -2.91
CA GLU A 440 10.72 14.69 -2.35
C GLU A 440 9.18 14.76 -2.39
N GLN A 441 8.56 14.00 -3.29
CA GLN A 441 7.09 13.90 -3.41
C GLN A 441 6.49 12.71 -2.65
N ARG A 442 7.35 11.87 -2.07
CA ARG A 442 6.98 10.60 -1.42
C ARG A 442 7.62 10.38 -0.06
N SER A 443 8.37 11.33 0.47
CA SER A 443 9.04 11.18 1.76
C SER A 443 8.29 11.90 2.87
N THR A 444 8.27 11.28 4.05
CA THR A 444 7.89 11.92 5.31
C THR A 444 9.13 12.09 6.17
N ALA A 445 9.38 13.32 6.61
CA ALA A 445 10.42 13.66 7.56
C ALA A 445 9.82 13.74 8.97
N PHE A 446 10.39 13.02 9.93
CA PHE A 446 9.87 12.98 11.31
C PHE A 446 10.49 14.03 12.23
N ASP A 447 11.61 14.62 11.83
CA ASP A 447 12.30 15.65 12.58
C ASP A 447 13.03 16.62 11.63
N LYS A 448 13.70 17.62 12.22
CA LYS A 448 14.42 18.69 11.51
C LYS A 448 15.67 18.24 10.76
N ASN A 449 16.13 17.01 10.95
CA ASN A 449 17.32 16.47 10.31
C ASN A 449 17.02 15.95 8.89
N ALA A 450 15.76 15.99 8.43
CA ALA A 450 15.42 15.72 7.04
C ALA A 450 14.48 16.81 6.50
N ALA A 451 14.75 17.29 5.29
CA ALA A 451 13.90 18.28 4.64
C ALA A 451 14.04 18.23 3.11
N VAL A 452 12.95 18.53 2.41
CA VAL A 452 12.99 18.76 0.97
C VAL A 452 13.70 20.07 0.69
N VAL A 453 14.71 20.03 -0.18
CA VAL A 453 15.49 21.18 -0.63
C VAL A 453 15.32 21.30 -2.14
N ALA A 454 15.16 22.53 -2.63
CA ALA A 454 15.12 22.84 -4.06
C ALA A 454 16.40 23.57 -4.48
N GLU A 455 17.02 23.07 -5.54
CA GLU A 455 18.07 23.71 -6.35
C GLU A 455 17.46 24.09 -7.72
N GLU A 456 18.16 24.87 -8.56
CA GLU A 456 17.57 25.47 -9.78
C GLU A 456 16.79 24.49 -10.68
N ASP A 457 17.26 23.25 -10.80
CA ASP A 457 16.68 22.24 -11.71
C ASP A 457 16.18 20.96 -11.00
N ALA A 458 16.22 20.89 -9.67
CA ALA A 458 15.86 19.68 -8.93
C ALA A 458 15.34 19.97 -7.52
N ALA A 459 14.44 19.12 -7.02
CA ALA A 459 14.07 19.07 -5.63
C ALA A 459 14.33 17.67 -5.10
N PHE A 460 14.98 17.56 -3.95
CA PHE A 460 15.42 16.28 -3.38
C PHE A 460 15.30 16.35 -1.85
N LEU A 461 15.38 15.19 -1.20
CA LEU A 461 15.42 15.11 0.25
C LEU A 461 16.86 15.19 0.75
N ARG A 462 17.17 16.23 1.53
CA ARG A 462 18.43 16.32 2.28
C ARG A 462 18.26 15.70 3.65
N VAL A 463 19.18 14.82 4.03
CA VAL A 463 19.22 14.13 5.31
C VAL A 463 20.55 14.44 6.01
N ILE A 464 20.45 14.95 7.22
CA ILE A 464 21.55 15.22 8.14
C ILE A 464 21.63 14.02 9.09
N PRO A 465 22.73 13.25 9.12
CA PRO A 465 22.88 12.12 10.01
C PRO A 465 22.86 12.53 11.50
N ALA A 466 22.14 11.76 12.32
CA ALA A 466 22.16 11.85 13.78
C ALA A 466 22.90 10.64 14.40
N ALA A 467 23.26 10.72 15.68
CA ALA A 467 24.01 9.67 16.38
C ALA A 467 23.33 8.29 16.31
N ASP A 468 22.00 8.26 16.47
CA ASP A 468 21.19 7.03 16.38
C ASP A 468 20.69 6.75 14.95
N GLY A 469 21.05 7.62 14.00
CA GLY A 469 20.53 7.67 12.64
C GLY A 469 19.30 8.58 12.49
N THR A 470 19.08 9.08 11.29
CA THR A 470 17.94 9.95 10.96
C THR A 470 16.85 9.15 10.26
N ARG A 471 15.64 9.16 10.83
CA ARG A 471 14.50 8.38 10.35
C ARG A 471 13.64 9.18 9.37
N ILE A 472 13.28 8.56 8.26
CA ILE A 472 12.30 9.04 7.28
C ILE A 472 11.42 7.87 6.83
N ALA A 473 10.28 8.15 6.21
CA ALA A 473 9.48 7.14 5.51
C ALA A 473 9.38 7.45 4.03
N ILE A 474 9.49 6.44 3.18
CA ILE A 474 9.20 6.54 1.75
C ILE A 474 7.84 5.89 1.50
N LEU A 475 6.94 6.60 0.81
CA LEU A 475 5.54 6.26 0.64
C LEU A 475 5.22 5.85 -0.80
N SER A 476 4.20 5.01 -0.98
CA SER A 476 3.68 4.54 -2.28
C SER A 476 4.77 4.05 -3.24
N CYS A 477 5.75 3.33 -2.69
CA CYS A 477 6.94 2.88 -3.41
C CYS A 477 6.98 1.38 -3.71
N ASP A 478 5.91 0.64 -3.42
CA ASP A 478 5.86 -0.83 -3.48
C ASP A 478 6.39 -1.41 -4.80
N THR A 479 7.15 -2.50 -4.78
CA THR A 479 7.51 -3.17 -6.04
C THR A 479 7.91 -4.62 -5.80
N ASP A 480 7.63 -5.44 -6.81
CA ASP A 480 8.05 -6.83 -6.94
C ASP A 480 9.46 -6.99 -7.55
N SER A 481 10.13 -5.89 -7.89
CA SER A 481 11.47 -5.94 -8.46
C SER A 481 12.48 -6.14 -7.36
N LYS A 482 13.32 -7.18 -7.50
CA LYS A 482 14.36 -7.49 -6.52
C LYS A 482 15.58 -6.58 -6.62
N THR A 483 15.70 -5.80 -7.68
CA THR A 483 16.80 -4.84 -7.84
C THR A 483 16.23 -3.43 -7.93
N LEU A 484 16.75 -2.53 -7.11
CA LEU A 484 16.38 -1.12 -7.04
C LEU A 484 17.56 -0.23 -7.40
N GLY A 485 17.26 1.03 -7.69
CA GLY A 485 18.23 2.12 -7.77
C GLY A 485 17.83 3.29 -6.90
N MET A 486 18.80 3.96 -6.26
CA MET A 486 18.59 5.23 -5.59
C MET A 486 19.56 6.26 -6.16
N ARG A 487 19.04 7.39 -6.67
CA ARG A 487 19.86 8.53 -7.05
C ARG A 487 20.22 9.29 -5.78
N VAL A 488 21.51 9.30 -5.45
CA VAL A 488 22.06 9.86 -4.22
C VAL A 488 23.23 10.79 -4.50
N ARG A 489 23.46 11.72 -3.58
CA ARG A 489 24.65 12.56 -3.51
C ARG A 489 25.13 12.59 -2.07
N THR A 490 26.39 12.22 -1.83
CA THR A 490 27.00 12.14 -0.49
C THR A 490 28.38 12.78 -0.46
N THR A 491 28.82 13.21 0.73
CA THR A 491 30.19 13.72 0.96
C THR A 491 31.08 12.76 1.75
N GLY A 492 30.61 11.54 1.96
CA GLY A 492 31.26 10.49 2.72
C GLY A 492 30.43 9.20 2.67
N PRO A 493 30.98 8.05 3.08
CA PRO A 493 30.22 6.80 3.15
C PRO A 493 29.03 6.92 4.11
N ALA A 494 27.91 6.33 3.72
CA ALA A 494 26.70 6.25 4.52
C ALA A 494 26.01 4.90 4.32
N GLU A 495 25.03 4.61 5.16
CA GLU A 495 24.14 3.48 4.98
C GLU A 495 22.70 3.83 5.33
N ILE A 496 21.75 3.16 4.67
CA ILE A 496 20.33 3.25 4.98
C ILE A 496 19.89 1.89 5.53
N ALA A 497 19.60 1.83 6.83
CA ALA A 497 18.86 0.70 7.39
C ALA A 497 17.39 0.83 6.96
N MET A 498 16.84 -0.21 6.33
CA MET A 498 15.45 -0.24 5.86
C MET A 498 14.62 -1.18 6.74
N SER A 499 13.44 -0.72 7.18
CA SER A 499 12.53 -1.55 7.98
C SER A 499 12.11 -2.81 7.22
N GLY A 500 12.30 -3.99 7.82
CA GLY A 500 11.95 -5.28 7.21
C GLY A 500 13.04 -5.89 6.32
N PHE A 501 14.21 -5.24 6.20
CA PHE A 501 15.33 -5.73 5.40
C PHE A 501 16.48 -6.24 6.28
N VAL A 502 17.13 -7.31 5.85
CA VAL A 502 18.21 -8.01 6.56
C VAL A 502 19.55 -7.30 6.45
N LYS A 503 19.72 -6.44 5.43
CA LYS A 503 20.94 -5.67 5.20
C LYS A 503 20.62 -4.21 4.85
N PRO A 504 21.53 -3.28 5.17
CA PRO A 504 21.35 -1.88 4.80
C PRO A 504 21.64 -1.64 3.32
N TRP A 505 21.09 -0.55 2.78
CA TRP A 505 21.51 0.01 1.50
C TRP A 505 22.79 0.83 1.71
N LEU A 506 23.91 0.35 1.17
CA LEU A 506 25.20 1.04 1.29
C LEU A 506 25.24 2.22 0.31
N LEU A 507 25.73 3.36 0.78
CA LEU A 507 25.95 4.55 -0.04
C LEU A 507 27.45 4.89 -0.02
N PRO A 508 28.15 4.84 -1.17
CA PRO A 508 29.54 5.27 -1.22
C PRO A 508 29.66 6.79 -1.05
N ASP A 509 30.88 7.29 -0.81
CA ASP A 509 31.18 8.71 -0.98
C ASP A 509 31.12 9.06 -2.47
N THR A 510 30.16 9.90 -2.87
CA THR A 510 30.01 10.34 -4.26
C THR A 510 30.75 11.65 -4.54
N GLN A 511 31.49 12.19 -3.56
CA GLN A 511 32.22 13.46 -3.64
C GLN A 511 31.33 14.65 -4.03
N GLY A 512 30.07 14.65 -3.57
CA GLY A 512 29.11 15.70 -3.89
C GLY A 512 28.49 15.59 -5.29
N GLU A 513 28.70 14.49 -6.00
CA GLU A 513 28.10 14.26 -7.33
C GLU A 513 26.89 13.32 -7.26
N TRP A 514 25.89 13.56 -8.11
CA TRP A 514 24.74 12.64 -8.21
C TRP A 514 25.16 11.32 -8.87
N ARG A 515 24.84 10.21 -8.20
CA ARG A 515 25.10 8.83 -8.67
C ARG A 515 23.90 7.95 -8.39
N MET A 516 23.64 7.00 -9.27
CA MET A 516 22.63 5.96 -9.04
C MET A 516 23.28 4.77 -8.34
N VAL A 517 22.82 4.41 -7.15
CA VAL A 517 23.36 3.32 -6.34
C VAL A 517 22.36 2.17 -6.33
N ALA A 518 22.81 0.96 -6.66
CA ALA A 518 21.95 -0.21 -6.74
C ALA A 518 21.76 -0.87 -5.37
N TYR A 519 20.62 -1.53 -5.20
CA TYR A 519 20.35 -2.47 -4.10
C TYR A 519 19.66 -3.71 -4.63
N THR A 520 20.10 -4.88 -4.17
CA THR A 520 19.46 -6.15 -4.48
C THR A 520 18.89 -6.74 -3.19
N MET A 521 17.57 -6.91 -3.18
CA MET A 521 16.81 -7.52 -2.10
C MET A 521 17.15 -9.01 -1.95
N ASP A 522 17.02 -9.51 -0.73
CA ASP A 522 16.97 -10.94 -0.46
C ASP A 522 15.73 -11.59 -1.11
N ALA A 523 15.74 -12.92 -1.27
CA ALA A 523 14.64 -13.64 -1.89
C ALA A 523 13.30 -13.45 -1.15
N LEU A 524 13.36 -13.32 0.19
CA LEU A 524 12.19 -13.14 1.06
C LEU A 524 11.81 -11.67 1.31
N GLU A 525 12.60 -10.71 0.83
CA GLU A 525 12.35 -9.28 0.99
C GLU A 525 11.52 -8.73 -0.17
N ASP A 526 10.58 -7.83 0.12
CA ASP A 526 9.85 -7.03 -0.87
C ASP A 526 9.75 -5.58 -0.40
N LEU A 527 9.69 -4.63 -1.35
CA LEU A 527 9.44 -3.22 -1.02
C LEU A 527 7.93 -2.99 -0.92
N GLY A 528 7.47 -2.54 0.25
CA GLY A 528 6.06 -2.25 0.52
C GLY A 528 5.62 -0.83 0.16
N ASP A 529 4.36 -0.53 0.46
CA ASP A 529 3.76 0.81 0.28
C ASP A 529 4.35 1.88 1.19
N ILE A 530 4.98 1.46 2.29
CA ILE A 530 5.79 2.30 3.16
C ILE A 530 7.05 1.54 3.54
N VAL A 531 8.19 2.22 3.47
CA VAL A 531 9.45 1.71 4.02
C VAL A 531 10.12 2.80 4.83
N TYR A 532 10.48 2.49 6.08
CA TYR A 532 11.21 3.40 6.93
C TYR A 532 12.70 3.27 6.65
N PHE A 533 13.33 4.40 6.36
CA PHE A 533 14.77 4.52 6.18
C PHE A 533 15.35 5.14 7.44
N THR A 534 16.42 4.53 7.97
CA THR A 534 17.26 5.09 9.02
C THR A 534 18.64 5.34 8.41
N VAL A 535 18.92 6.60 8.10
CA VAL A 535 20.19 7.01 7.47
C VAL A 535 21.26 7.17 8.55
N LYS A 536 22.38 6.45 8.39
CA LYS A 536 23.53 6.46 9.31
C LYS A 536 24.80 6.82 8.55
N ALA A 537 25.54 7.79 9.07
CA ALA A 537 26.84 8.19 8.55
C ALA A 537 27.60 8.97 9.63
N ALA A 538 28.84 9.39 9.33
CA ALA A 538 29.54 10.34 10.18
C ALA A 538 28.76 11.68 10.28
N PRO A 539 28.85 12.42 11.41
CA PRO A 539 28.05 13.63 11.63
C PRO A 539 28.25 14.75 10.60
N ASP A 540 29.39 14.77 9.93
CA ASP A 540 29.77 15.73 8.88
C ASP A 540 29.45 15.25 7.45
N THR A 541 28.93 14.03 7.30
CA THR A 541 28.47 13.51 6.01
C THR A 541 27.11 14.12 5.65
N LEU A 542 27.03 14.76 4.49
CA LEU A 542 25.78 15.13 3.86
C LEU A 542 25.22 13.94 3.07
N VAL A 543 23.91 13.67 3.17
CA VAL A 543 23.23 12.66 2.35
C VAL A 543 22.00 13.28 1.68
N ASP A 544 22.02 13.36 0.35
CA ASP A 544 20.89 13.81 -0.46
C ASP A 544 20.30 12.63 -1.24
N LEU A 545 18.97 12.49 -1.23
CA LEU A 545 18.20 11.42 -1.87
C LEU A 545 17.18 12.03 -2.84
N ASP A 546 17.18 11.60 -4.10
CA ASP A 546 16.38 12.21 -5.17
C ASP A 546 15.37 11.25 -5.80
N GLN A 547 15.85 10.20 -6.46
CA GLN A 547 14.99 9.27 -7.20
C GLN A 547 15.15 7.84 -6.72
N LEU A 548 14.03 7.16 -6.45
CA LEU A 548 13.97 5.72 -6.25
C LEU A 548 13.47 5.05 -7.53
N VAL A 549 14.37 4.34 -8.21
CA VAL A 549 14.07 3.52 -9.37
C VAL A 549 13.57 2.15 -8.90
N ARG A 550 12.25 1.95 -8.96
CA ARG A 550 11.56 0.71 -8.57
C ARG A 550 11.77 -0.42 -9.56
N LYS A 551 11.89 -0.09 -10.85
CA LYS A 551 12.00 -1.06 -11.94
C LYS A 551 13.12 -0.63 -12.88
N PRO A 552 14.39 -0.87 -12.53
CA PRO A 552 15.52 -0.56 -13.42
C PRO A 552 15.40 -1.41 -14.69
N GLY A 553 14.97 -0.78 -15.80
CA GLY A 553 14.80 -1.44 -17.10
C GLY A 553 15.99 -1.26 -18.05
N GLY A 554 16.10 -2.11 -19.08
CA GLY A 554 17.00 -1.90 -20.22
C GLY A 554 18.42 -2.50 -20.09
N ARG A 555 19.38 -1.91 -20.82
CA ARG A 555 20.74 -2.42 -21.12
C ARG A 555 21.85 -2.01 -20.13
N LEU A 556 21.52 -1.46 -18.97
CA LEU A 556 22.50 -1.15 -17.91
C LEU A 556 22.04 -1.82 -16.62
N ALA A 557 22.31 -3.12 -16.51
CA ALA A 557 22.26 -3.80 -15.22
C ALA A 557 23.31 -3.17 -14.29
N ALA A 558 23.04 -3.14 -12.99
CA ALA A 558 24.04 -2.73 -12.03
C ALA A 558 25.24 -3.70 -12.10
N PRO A 559 26.48 -3.21 -12.18
CA PRO A 559 27.63 -4.09 -12.29
C PRO A 559 27.74 -5.00 -11.07
N GLU A 560 28.02 -6.29 -11.28
CA GLU A 560 28.14 -7.25 -10.18
C GLU A 560 29.58 -7.69 -9.96
N PHE A 561 29.98 -7.80 -8.70
CA PHE A 561 31.26 -8.45 -8.35
C PHE A 561 31.18 -9.95 -8.65
N THR A 562 32.28 -10.53 -9.15
CA THR A 562 32.38 -11.97 -9.43
C THR A 562 32.11 -12.81 -8.18
N THR A 563 32.51 -12.29 -7.01
CA THR A 563 32.31 -12.88 -5.68
C THR A 563 30.97 -12.50 -5.03
N GLY A 564 30.05 -11.88 -5.77
CA GLY A 564 28.76 -11.40 -5.26
C GLY A 564 28.82 -10.05 -4.55
N ASN A 565 27.66 -9.40 -4.37
CA ASN A 565 27.57 -8.03 -3.86
C ASN A 565 27.39 -7.94 -2.33
N GLY A 566 27.33 -9.09 -1.63
CA GLY A 566 27.21 -9.12 -0.17
C GLY A 566 28.46 -8.58 0.53
N ASP A 567 28.29 -8.22 1.81
CA ASP A 567 29.40 -7.83 2.69
C ASP A 567 30.51 -8.90 2.67
N LEU A 568 31.76 -8.46 2.52
CA LEU A 568 32.93 -9.31 2.60
C LEU A 568 33.54 -9.17 4.00
N ARG A 569 33.63 -10.29 4.74
CA ARG A 569 34.35 -10.37 6.01
C ARG A 569 35.67 -11.08 5.78
N VAL A 570 36.75 -10.52 6.31
CA VAL A 570 38.10 -11.04 6.16
C VAL A 570 38.81 -10.96 7.49
N VAL A 571 39.47 -12.04 7.87
CA VAL A 571 40.50 -12.00 8.91
C VAL A 571 41.87 -11.93 8.23
N ALA A 572 42.72 -11.02 8.70
CA ALA A 572 44.11 -10.89 8.29
C ALA A 572 45.02 -10.97 9.52
N ALA A 573 46.34 -10.96 9.33
CA ALA A 573 47.31 -10.90 10.42
C ALA A 573 48.41 -9.88 10.12
N VAL A 574 48.93 -9.25 11.18
CA VAL A 574 49.98 -8.23 11.09
C VAL A 574 51.19 -8.75 10.31
N GLY A 575 51.67 -7.93 9.37
CA GLY A 575 52.85 -8.22 8.53
C GLY A 575 52.61 -9.21 7.39
N MET A 576 51.39 -9.70 7.20
CA MET A 576 51.08 -10.69 6.16
C MET A 576 50.35 -10.06 4.96
N PRO A 577 50.71 -10.40 3.71
CA PRO A 577 50.09 -9.77 2.55
C PRO A 577 48.65 -10.27 2.37
N LEU A 578 47.70 -9.34 2.38
CA LEU A 578 46.29 -9.57 2.04
C LEU A 578 46.07 -9.25 0.55
N GLN A 579 45.53 -10.22 -0.19
CA GLN A 579 45.13 -10.06 -1.59
C GLN A 579 43.65 -10.39 -1.73
N LEU A 580 42.86 -9.46 -2.26
CA LEU A 580 41.43 -9.64 -2.51
C LEU A 580 41.11 -9.38 -3.98
N ASP A 581 40.10 -10.06 -4.49
CA ASP A 581 39.61 -9.90 -5.85
C ASP A 581 38.23 -9.22 -5.87
N PHE A 582 38.21 -8.01 -6.41
CA PHE A 582 37.00 -7.23 -6.67
C PHE A 582 36.66 -7.15 -8.15
N SER A 583 37.15 -8.09 -8.96
CA SER A 583 36.74 -8.25 -10.34
C SER A 583 35.22 -8.36 -10.47
N THR A 584 34.73 -7.96 -11.64
CA THR A 584 33.30 -7.88 -11.95
C THR A 584 32.93 -8.88 -13.04
N LYS A 585 31.68 -9.37 -13.00
CA LYS A 585 31.13 -10.21 -14.08
C LYS A 585 31.05 -9.44 -15.39
N ASP A 586 30.81 -8.13 -15.30
CA ASP A 586 30.80 -7.19 -16.41
C ASP A 586 32.22 -6.69 -16.70
N THR A 587 32.71 -6.88 -17.91
CA THR A 587 34.12 -6.61 -18.26
C THR A 587 34.31 -5.36 -19.13
N THR A 588 33.25 -4.75 -19.64
CA THR A 588 33.33 -3.61 -20.58
C THR A 588 32.80 -2.33 -19.95
N GLY A 589 33.63 -1.30 -19.87
CA GLY A 589 33.22 0.04 -19.40
C GLY A 589 32.98 0.14 -17.88
N VAL A 590 33.45 -0.86 -17.12
CA VAL A 590 33.32 -0.91 -15.66
C VAL A 590 34.59 -0.38 -14.99
N ARG A 591 34.43 0.39 -13.91
CA ARG A 591 35.54 0.91 -13.10
C ARG A 591 35.31 0.57 -11.63
N ILE A 592 36.39 0.17 -10.96
CA ILE A 592 36.38 -0.24 -9.56
C ILE A 592 37.18 0.78 -8.74
N GLU A 593 36.61 1.24 -7.62
CA GLU A 593 37.19 2.31 -6.81
C GLU A 593 36.94 2.08 -5.31
N SER A 594 37.81 2.64 -4.47
CA SER A 594 37.62 2.72 -3.03
C SER A 594 38.33 3.96 -2.49
N LEU A 595 37.54 4.92 -2.02
CA LEU A 595 38.01 6.19 -1.48
C LEU A 595 38.45 6.08 -0.02
N ASP A 596 37.87 5.13 0.72
CA ASP A 596 38.03 4.90 2.16
C ASP A 596 38.90 3.65 2.48
N LYS A 597 39.57 3.05 1.49
CA LYS A 597 40.49 1.92 1.72
C LYS A 597 41.62 2.27 2.72
N PRO A 598 42.19 1.27 3.43
CA PRO A 598 43.27 1.48 4.37
C PRO A 598 44.51 2.16 3.77
N ALA A 599 45.23 2.94 4.58
CA ALA A 599 46.50 3.52 4.19
C ALA A 599 47.50 2.43 3.76
N GLY A 600 48.26 2.70 2.69
CA GLY A 600 49.20 1.73 2.10
C GLY A 600 48.55 0.63 1.24
N ALA A 601 47.22 0.56 1.15
CA ALA A 601 46.55 -0.39 0.26
C ALA A 601 46.51 0.12 -1.19
N THR A 602 46.66 -0.80 -2.15
CA THR A 602 46.49 -0.54 -3.58
C THR A 602 45.27 -1.28 -4.11
N LEU A 603 44.48 -0.63 -4.97
CA LEU A 603 43.35 -1.21 -5.69
C LEU A 603 43.48 -0.85 -7.17
N ASP A 604 43.63 -1.85 -8.04
CA ASP A 604 43.67 -1.64 -9.48
C ASP A 604 42.24 -1.41 -10.01
N SER A 605 42.01 -0.25 -10.63
CA SER A 605 40.67 0.16 -11.01
C SER A 605 40.06 -0.59 -12.20
N ALA A 606 40.87 -1.33 -12.96
CA ALA A 606 40.44 -2.08 -14.14
C ALA A 606 40.23 -3.57 -13.83
N THR A 607 41.08 -4.14 -13.00
CA THR A 607 41.07 -5.57 -12.66
C THR A 607 40.38 -5.87 -11.34
N GLY A 608 40.28 -4.88 -10.43
CA GLY A 608 39.78 -5.09 -9.07
C GLY A 608 40.79 -5.74 -8.13
N ALA A 609 42.06 -5.90 -8.54
CA ALA A 609 43.09 -6.49 -7.71
C ALA A 609 43.42 -5.56 -6.52
N PHE A 610 43.11 -6.02 -5.31
CA PHE A 610 43.43 -5.32 -4.07
C PHE A 610 44.62 -5.96 -3.37
N GLN A 611 45.56 -5.14 -2.89
CA GLN A 611 46.71 -5.59 -2.12
C GLN A 611 46.95 -4.67 -0.93
N TRP A 612 47.22 -5.27 0.24
CA TRP A 612 47.52 -4.54 1.46
C TRP A 612 48.35 -5.41 2.41
N THR A 613 49.26 -4.81 3.18
CA THR A 613 49.95 -5.50 4.28
C THR A 613 49.69 -4.72 5.56
N PRO A 614 48.88 -5.23 6.49
CA PRO A 614 48.53 -4.50 7.71
C PRO A 614 49.72 -4.42 8.66
N GLU A 615 49.97 -3.23 9.19
CA GLU A 615 51.07 -2.98 10.13
C GLU A 615 50.62 -3.11 11.60
N GLN A 616 49.32 -3.03 11.87
CA GLN A 616 48.75 -3.02 13.21
C GLN A 616 47.49 -3.89 13.28
N ALA A 617 47.28 -4.52 14.44
CA ALA A 617 46.06 -5.26 14.74
C ALA A 617 44.90 -4.29 14.98
N GLY A 618 43.69 -4.70 14.63
CA GLY A 618 42.48 -3.89 14.77
C GLY A 618 41.43 -4.20 13.70
N ASP A 619 40.25 -3.61 13.88
CA ASP A 619 39.14 -3.74 12.93
C ASP A 619 39.10 -2.52 12.01
N LEU A 620 38.91 -2.78 10.71
CA LEU A 620 38.72 -1.74 9.70
C LEU A 620 37.51 -2.06 8.83
N VAL A 621 36.81 -1.01 8.39
CA VAL A 621 35.68 -1.10 7.46
C VAL A 621 35.88 -0.09 6.35
N PHE A 622 35.69 -0.51 5.10
CA PHE A 622 35.73 0.36 3.93
C PHE A 622 34.78 -0.16 2.84
N LEU A 623 34.49 0.68 1.84
CA LEU A 623 33.66 0.32 0.69
C LEU A 623 34.50 0.19 -0.58
N VAL A 624 34.26 -0.89 -1.33
CA VAL A 624 34.70 -1.00 -2.72
C VAL A 624 33.48 -0.83 -3.61
N THR A 625 33.55 0.07 -4.58
CA THR A 625 32.44 0.39 -5.47
C THR A 625 32.82 0.05 -6.90
N THR A 626 31.91 -0.60 -7.62
CA THR A 626 32.04 -0.81 -9.06
C THR A 626 30.95 -0.03 -9.81
N GLY A 627 31.28 0.54 -10.96
CA GLY A 627 30.35 1.38 -11.73
C GLY A 627 30.52 1.26 -13.24
N ASN A 628 29.41 1.35 -13.98
CA ASN A 628 29.36 1.27 -15.45
C ASN A 628 28.90 2.57 -16.15
N GLY A 629 28.99 3.70 -15.43
CA GLY A 629 28.47 4.99 -15.88
C GLY A 629 26.97 5.18 -15.70
N GLY A 630 26.20 4.09 -15.50
CA GLY A 630 24.79 4.15 -15.12
C GLY A 630 24.58 3.95 -13.62
N PHE A 631 24.96 2.77 -13.11
CA PHE A 631 24.78 2.37 -11.72
C PHE A 631 26.12 2.16 -11.02
N LEU A 632 26.12 2.38 -9.71
CA LEU A 632 27.15 1.99 -8.76
C LEU A 632 26.67 0.82 -7.91
N THR A 633 27.53 -0.17 -7.72
CA THR A 633 27.33 -1.28 -6.80
C THR A 633 28.42 -1.23 -5.73
N PRO A 634 28.09 -0.80 -4.51
CA PRO A 634 29.00 -0.83 -3.38
C PRO A 634 29.06 -2.22 -2.73
N LYS A 635 30.24 -2.60 -2.25
CA LYS A 635 30.50 -3.79 -1.45
C LYS A 635 31.27 -3.38 -0.20
N ARG A 636 30.70 -3.68 0.97
CA ARG A 636 31.36 -3.42 2.25
C ARG A 636 32.41 -4.49 2.54
N VAL A 637 33.59 -4.06 2.95
CA VAL A 637 34.68 -4.92 3.38
C VAL A 637 34.94 -4.67 4.85
N ARG A 638 34.85 -5.72 5.67
CA ARG A 638 35.23 -5.70 7.09
C ARG A 638 36.48 -6.55 7.26
N VAL A 639 37.56 -5.94 7.75
CA VAL A 639 38.83 -6.62 7.98
C VAL A 639 39.13 -6.63 9.48
N ASN A 640 39.21 -7.82 10.07
CA ASN A 640 39.75 -8.03 11.41
C ASN A 640 41.22 -8.41 11.29
N VAL A 641 42.13 -7.52 11.68
CA VAL A 641 43.57 -7.81 11.69
C VAL A 641 43.95 -8.37 13.05
N ALA A 642 44.27 -9.66 13.09
CA ALA A 642 44.80 -10.33 14.27
C ALA A 642 46.28 -10.03 14.48
N ALA A 643 46.74 -10.14 15.74
CA ALA A 643 48.13 -9.88 16.11
C ALA A 643 49.14 -10.87 15.49
N ASP A 644 48.71 -12.11 15.20
CA ASP A 644 49.55 -13.19 14.71
C ASP A 644 48.73 -14.26 13.98
N ARG A 645 49.43 -15.22 13.35
CA ARG A 645 48.83 -16.33 12.57
C ARG A 645 47.85 -17.19 13.38
N LEU A 646 48.17 -17.52 14.63
CA LEU A 646 47.31 -18.37 15.46
C LEU A 646 46.07 -17.61 15.91
N SER A 647 46.24 -16.34 16.28
CA SER A 647 45.14 -15.45 16.62
C SER A 647 44.17 -15.26 15.43
N ALA A 648 44.68 -15.19 14.19
CA ALA A 648 43.85 -15.14 12.98
C ALA A 648 43.02 -16.41 12.78
N ILE A 649 43.63 -17.60 12.89
CA ILE A 649 42.92 -18.87 12.79
C ILE A 649 41.81 -18.96 13.85
N ARG A 650 42.10 -18.54 15.09
CA ARG A 650 41.13 -18.54 16.20
C ARG A 650 39.98 -17.56 15.96
N ALA A 651 40.26 -16.37 15.42
CA ALA A 651 39.24 -15.39 15.11
C ALA A 651 38.23 -15.94 14.10
N ILE A 652 38.67 -16.61 13.04
CA ILE A 652 37.77 -17.28 12.09
C ILE A 652 37.00 -18.42 12.77
N ALA A 653 37.71 -19.28 13.51
CA ALA A 653 37.11 -20.45 14.14
C ALA A 653 36.05 -20.09 15.20
N SER A 654 36.04 -18.87 15.71
CA SER A 654 35.04 -18.37 16.65
C SER A 654 33.62 -18.34 16.07
N ALA A 655 33.46 -18.39 14.75
CA ALA A 655 32.15 -18.50 14.09
C ALA A 655 31.45 -19.85 14.34
N HIS A 656 32.19 -20.91 14.66
CA HIS A 656 31.60 -22.20 15.02
C HIS A 656 31.16 -22.21 16.49
N ASN A 657 29.86 -22.47 16.70
CA ASN A 657 29.29 -22.64 18.02
C ASN A 657 29.08 -24.13 18.33
N PRO A 658 29.81 -24.72 19.30
CA PRO A 658 29.70 -26.14 19.62
C PRO A 658 28.34 -26.56 20.21
N LYS A 659 27.46 -25.61 20.51
CA LYS A 659 26.08 -25.87 20.96
C LYS A 659 25.07 -25.94 19.82
N ILE A 660 25.49 -25.66 18.58
CA ILE A 660 24.66 -25.69 17.39
C ILE A 660 25.05 -26.92 16.57
N ASP A 661 24.06 -27.72 16.20
CA ASP A 661 24.25 -28.74 15.19
C ASP A 661 24.24 -28.09 13.80
N TYR A 662 25.13 -28.54 12.92
CA TYR A 662 25.32 -28.01 11.58
C TYR A 662 25.06 -29.10 10.55
N VAL A 663 24.67 -28.70 9.33
CA VAL A 663 24.60 -29.62 8.18
C VAL A 663 25.96 -30.28 7.99
N GLU A 664 25.99 -31.62 7.95
CA GLU A 664 27.22 -32.43 8.08
C GLU A 664 28.27 -32.02 7.05
N ALA A 665 27.85 -31.84 5.79
CA ALA A 665 28.74 -31.45 4.70
C ALA A 665 29.45 -30.10 4.97
N SER A 666 28.73 -29.12 5.53
CA SER A 666 29.27 -27.79 5.82
C SER A 666 30.29 -27.84 6.97
N LEU A 667 29.97 -28.55 8.05
CA LEU A 667 30.85 -28.69 9.22
C LEU A 667 32.13 -29.45 8.86
N LYS A 668 32.00 -30.55 8.12
CA LYS A 668 33.14 -31.38 7.68
C LYS A 668 34.12 -30.58 6.82
N LYS A 669 33.61 -29.76 5.90
CA LYS A 669 34.42 -28.86 5.05
C LYS A 669 35.23 -27.89 5.93
N CYS A 670 34.58 -27.21 6.86
CA CYS A 670 35.22 -26.22 7.74
C CYS A 670 36.28 -26.85 8.66
N MET A 671 35.94 -27.93 9.35
CA MET A 671 36.83 -28.56 10.33
C MET A 671 38.05 -29.25 9.67
N THR A 672 37.89 -29.75 8.44
CA THR A 672 39.01 -30.26 7.64
C THR A 672 39.99 -29.14 7.30
N LEU A 673 39.49 -28.00 6.79
CA LEU A 673 40.32 -26.85 6.45
C LEU A 673 40.99 -26.24 7.69
N TYR A 674 40.26 -26.15 8.81
CA TYR A 674 40.80 -25.68 10.09
C TYR A 674 41.98 -26.54 10.52
N SER A 675 41.82 -27.87 10.54
CA SER A 675 42.86 -28.80 10.98
C SER A 675 44.11 -28.73 10.09
N GLN A 676 43.91 -28.67 8.77
CA GLN A 676 45.00 -28.52 7.79
C GLN A 676 45.76 -27.20 7.98
N THR A 677 45.03 -26.10 8.15
CA THR A 677 45.62 -24.75 8.30
C THR A 677 46.37 -24.62 9.61
N ALA A 678 45.81 -25.14 10.71
CA ALA A 678 46.44 -25.11 12.03
C ALA A 678 47.71 -25.95 12.09
N ALA A 679 47.72 -27.16 11.49
CA ALA A 679 48.90 -28.03 11.50
C ALA A 679 50.09 -27.45 10.73
N ALA A 680 49.83 -26.70 9.65
CA ALA A 680 50.86 -26.11 8.79
C ALA A 680 51.15 -24.62 9.09
N VAL A 681 50.59 -24.06 10.18
CA VAL A 681 50.60 -22.62 10.48
C VAL A 681 51.99 -21.98 10.45
N ASN A 682 53.03 -22.68 10.93
CA ASN A 682 54.40 -22.17 10.97
C ASN A 682 55.26 -22.59 9.76
N GLN A 683 54.72 -23.44 8.88
CA GLN A 683 55.45 -24.02 7.75
C GLN A 683 55.15 -23.30 6.42
N MET A 684 54.04 -22.56 6.36
CA MET A 684 53.63 -21.79 5.18
C MET A 684 54.40 -20.47 5.05
N SER A 685 54.71 -20.04 3.83
CA SER A 685 55.09 -18.65 3.57
C SER A 685 53.93 -17.70 3.91
N ASP A 686 54.21 -16.41 4.12
CA ASP A 686 53.16 -15.45 4.49
C ASP A 686 52.04 -15.37 3.44
N SER A 687 52.40 -15.39 2.14
CA SER A 687 51.42 -15.38 1.05
C SER A 687 50.58 -16.66 0.99
N THR A 688 51.18 -17.84 1.20
CA THR A 688 50.45 -19.10 1.23
C THR A 688 49.50 -19.16 2.43
N PHE A 689 49.96 -18.68 3.59
CA PHE A 689 49.13 -18.59 4.79
C PHE A 689 47.93 -17.67 4.60
N ALA A 690 48.14 -16.46 4.05
CA ALA A 690 47.06 -15.51 3.80
C ALA A 690 45.98 -16.07 2.85
N LYS A 691 46.38 -16.79 1.79
CA LYS A 691 45.42 -17.47 0.89
C LYS A 691 44.62 -18.55 1.61
N LYS A 692 45.29 -19.37 2.44
CA LYS A 692 44.60 -20.40 3.24
C LYS A 692 43.66 -19.80 4.28
N LEU A 693 43.98 -18.62 4.81
CA LEU A 693 43.11 -17.91 5.73
C LEU A 693 41.81 -17.44 5.06
N LEU A 694 41.86 -16.98 3.81
CA LEU A 694 40.66 -16.65 3.02
C LEU A 694 39.81 -17.88 2.69
N GLU A 695 40.43 -19.00 2.31
CA GLU A 695 39.71 -20.26 2.10
C GLU A 695 39.03 -20.75 3.39
N LEU A 696 39.71 -20.59 4.53
CA LEU A 696 39.16 -20.93 5.84
C LEU A 696 37.97 -20.02 6.19
N GLN A 697 38.12 -18.70 6.02
CA GLN A 697 37.05 -17.72 6.25
C GLN A 697 35.81 -18.08 5.42
N ALA A 698 35.97 -18.30 4.11
CA ALA A 698 34.88 -18.65 3.22
C ALA A 698 34.16 -19.95 3.64
N ALA A 699 34.91 -20.95 4.11
CA ALA A 699 34.29 -22.17 4.64
C ALA A 699 33.43 -21.87 5.88
N PHE A 700 33.95 -21.11 6.85
CA PHE A 700 33.21 -20.75 8.07
C PHE A 700 32.00 -19.84 7.79
N ASP A 701 32.07 -18.96 6.78
CA ASP A 701 30.92 -18.15 6.36
C ASP A 701 29.80 -18.99 5.69
N GLU A 702 30.15 -20.14 5.11
CA GLU A 702 29.22 -21.12 4.53
C GLU A 702 28.70 -22.15 5.56
N LEU A 703 29.00 -21.98 6.85
CA LEU A 703 28.56 -22.92 7.89
C LEU A 703 27.04 -22.79 8.10
N LEU A 704 26.30 -23.87 7.84
CA LEU A 704 24.84 -23.87 7.84
C LEU A 704 24.28 -24.54 9.10
N PRO A 705 23.63 -23.80 10.02
CA PRO A 705 22.92 -24.39 11.14
C PRO A 705 21.92 -25.44 10.64
N LEU A 706 21.91 -26.61 11.26
CA LEU A 706 20.96 -27.67 10.91
C LEU A 706 19.54 -27.22 11.24
N THR A 707 19.35 -26.58 12.40
CA THR A 707 18.11 -25.95 12.83
C THR A 707 18.34 -24.46 13.09
N PRO A 708 18.19 -23.58 12.09
CA PRO A 708 18.20 -22.14 12.34
C PRO A 708 17.01 -21.75 13.22
N LEU A 709 17.22 -20.77 14.11
CA LEU A 709 16.24 -20.37 15.11
C LEU A 709 15.86 -18.90 14.99
N LEU A 710 14.58 -18.61 15.23
CA LEU A 710 14.05 -17.29 15.49
C LEU A 710 14.43 -16.82 16.91
N PRO A 711 14.29 -15.52 17.24
CA PRO A 711 14.62 -14.99 18.57
C PRO A 711 13.88 -15.67 19.74
N ASP A 712 12.71 -16.24 19.50
CA ASP A 712 11.91 -16.98 20.50
C ASP A 712 12.33 -18.44 20.67
N GLY A 713 13.38 -18.89 19.95
CA GLY A 713 13.91 -20.24 20.01
C GLY A 713 13.13 -21.28 19.20
N SER A 714 12.10 -20.86 18.45
CA SER A 714 11.47 -21.73 17.45
C SER A 714 12.28 -21.75 16.15
N MET A 715 12.01 -22.73 15.29
CA MET A 715 12.71 -22.91 14.03
C MET A 715 12.38 -21.79 13.02
N ASP A 716 13.42 -21.17 12.44
CA ASP A 716 13.30 -20.24 11.29
C ASP A 716 13.04 -21.04 10.01
N PHE A 717 11.86 -21.65 9.96
CA PHE A 717 11.47 -22.58 8.91
C PHE A 717 11.37 -21.94 7.51
N PRO A 718 11.02 -20.64 7.31
CA PRO A 718 10.97 -20.04 5.98
C PRO A 718 12.32 -20.10 5.24
N ARG A 719 13.44 -20.14 5.97
CA ARG A 719 14.80 -20.24 5.39
C ARG A 719 15.22 -21.64 4.97
N ILE A 720 14.53 -22.68 5.42
CA ILE A 720 14.95 -24.08 5.25
C ILE A 720 13.89 -24.97 4.58
N VAL A 721 12.71 -24.42 4.32
CA VAL A 721 11.68 -25.03 3.49
C VAL A 721 12.03 -24.85 2.03
N VAL A 722 12.08 -25.94 1.27
CA VAL A 722 12.45 -25.93 -0.15
C VAL A 722 11.27 -25.62 -1.07
N SER A 723 10.05 -25.92 -0.63
CA SER A 723 8.83 -25.57 -1.36
C SER A 723 7.60 -25.46 -0.45
N THR A 724 6.64 -24.63 -0.85
CA THR A 724 5.40 -24.41 -0.10
C THR A 724 4.24 -24.12 -1.03
N THR A 725 3.01 -24.23 -0.51
CA THR A 725 1.78 -23.86 -1.20
C THR A 725 1.41 -22.37 -1.05
N THR A 726 2.05 -21.63 -0.16
CA THR A 726 1.82 -20.18 -0.05
C THR A 726 2.26 -19.48 -1.36
N LYS A 727 1.84 -18.23 -1.58
CA LYS A 727 2.38 -17.46 -2.71
C LYS A 727 3.85 -17.12 -2.46
N PRO A 728 4.63 -16.82 -3.52
CA PRO A 728 5.99 -16.31 -3.35
C PRO A 728 6.04 -15.18 -2.32
N GLY A 729 6.99 -15.23 -1.38
CA GLY A 729 7.14 -14.26 -0.29
C GLY A 729 6.30 -14.54 0.95
N GLU A 730 5.06 -15.06 0.81
CA GLU A 730 4.11 -15.19 1.94
C GLU A 730 4.58 -16.10 3.07
N ILE A 731 5.50 -17.03 2.81
CA ILE A 731 6.07 -17.88 3.86
C ILE A 731 6.83 -17.06 4.91
N ALA A 732 7.40 -15.91 4.54
CA ALA A 732 8.11 -15.03 5.46
C ALA A 732 7.15 -14.37 6.46
N PHE A 733 5.93 -14.05 6.05
CA PHE A 733 4.90 -13.45 6.92
C PHE A 733 4.55 -14.35 8.10
N LEU A 734 4.64 -15.67 7.91
CA LEU A 734 4.35 -16.64 8.97
C LEU A 734 5.38 -16.64 10.12
N ALA A 735 6.43 -15.84 10.05
CA ALA A 735 7.49 -15.77 11.03
C ALA A 735 8.09 -14.36 11.22
N ASP A 736 7.41 -13.31 10.73
CA ASP A 736 7.95 -11.95 10.75
C ASP A 736 7.64 -11.18 12.04
N GLY A 737 6.78 -11.73 12.90
CA GLY A 737 6.39 -11.14 14.18
C GLY A 737 5.30 -10.07 14.03
N ASN A 738 4.51 -10.10 12.96
CA ASN A 738 3.42 -9.19 12.69
C ASN A 738 2.10 -9.94 12.42
N ASP A 739 1.15 -9.82 13.35
CA ASP A 739 -0.17 -10.44 13.28
C ASP A 739 -1.08 -9.90 12.15
N ASP A 740 -0.70 -8.83 11.45
CA ASP A 740 -1.45 -8.26 10.32
C ASP A 740 -0.86 -8.58 8.93
N THR A 741 0.33 -9.18 8.86
CA THR A 741 0.81 -9.88 7.66
C THR A 741 0.34 -11.35 7.73
N PHE A 742 -0.01 -11.95 6.59
CA PHE A 742 -0.61 -13.30 6.60
C PHE A 742 -0.51 -13.99 5.24
N ALA A 743 -0.57 -15.32 5.26
CA ALA A 743 -0.79 -16.10 4.05
C ALA A 743 -2.26 -15.96 3.61
N ILE A 744 -2.49 -15.39 2.43
CA ILE A 744 -3.84 -15.09 1.96
C ILE A 744 -4.64 -16.36 1.65
N TYR A 745 -5.94 -16.35 1.90
CA TYR A 745 -6.79 -17.53 1.69
C TYR A 745 -6.78 -18.06 0.25
N THR A 746 -6.45 -17.23 -0.73
CA THR A 746 -6.36 -17.64 -2.14
C THR A 746 -5.12 -18.49 -2.44
N SER A 747 -4.14 -18.55 -1.54
CA SER A 747 -2.98 -19.45 -1.63
C SER A 747 -3.19 -20.77 -0.87
N ALA A 748 -4.20 -20.84 0.00
CA ALA A 748 -4.53 -22.06 0.73
C ALA A 748 -5.09 -23.13 -0.21
N LYS A 749 -4.57 -24.36 -0.11
CA LYS A 749 -5.10 -25.55 -0.80
C LYS A 749 -5.92 -26.36 0.18
N ASP A 750 -7.20 -26.57 -0.13
CA ASP A 750 -8.14 -27.25 0.75
C ASP A 750 -8.14 -26.69 2.19
N LEU A 751 -8.07 -25.36 2.31
CA LEU A 751 -7.99 -24.65 3.61
C LEU A 751 -6.73 -24.99 4.42
N GLY A 752 -5.61 -25.30 3.75
CA GLY A 752 -4.34 -25.51 4.42
C GLY A 752 -3.14 -25.08 3.59
N HIS A 753 -1.99 -25.02 4.27
CA HIS A 753 -0.70 -24.81 3.66
C HIS A 753 0.23 -25.98 3.95
N VAL A 754 1.03 -26.36 2.95
CA VAL A 754 2.03 -27.44 3.04
C VAL A 754 3.43 -26.84 2.90
N PHE A 755 4.37 -27.36 3.67
CA PHE A 755 5.79 -26.99 3.70
C PHE A 755 6.65 -28.25 3.54
N ASP A 756 7.53 -28.26 2.54
CA ASP A 756 8.47 -29.35 2.27
C ASP A 756 9.88 -28.97 2.75
N PHE A 757 10.47 -29.78 3.64
CA PHE A 757 11.83 -29.57 4.13
C PHE A 757 12.92 -30.11 3.19
N GLY A 758 12.55 -30.81 2.12
CA GLY A 758 13.46 -31.38 1.14
C GLY A 758 13.70 -32.88 1.33
N GLU A 759 14.28 -33.53 0.33
CA GLU A 759 14.45 -34.98 0.34
C GLU A 759 15.49 -35.48 1.34
N ASP A 760 16.49 -34.65 1.67
CA ASP A 760 17.56 -34.96 2.60
C ASP A 760 17.24 -34.59 4.05
N PHE A 761 16.09 -33.96 4.30
CA PHE A 761 15.75 -33.42 5.61
C PHE A 761 14.37 -33.85 6.11
N GLN A 762 14.29 -33.98 7.42
CA GLN A 762 13.04 -34.15 8.15
C GLN A 762 13.00 -33.19 9.33
N PHE A 763 11.83 -32.98 9.93
CA PHE A 763 11.67 -32.29 11.19
C PHE A 763 11.02 -33.21 12.23
N SER A 764 11.34 -32.98 13.50
CA SER A 764 10.53 -33.40 14.63
C SER A 764 10.08 -32.17 15.40
N ALA A 765 8.95 -32.25 16.12
CA ALA A 765 8.40 -31.12 16.85
C ALA A 765 7.79 -31.57 18.18
N THR A 766 8.03 -30.79 19.21
CA THR A 766 7.39 -30.96 20.53
C THR A 766 6.08 -30.19 20.63
N ALA A 767 6.02 -29.04 19.97
CA ALA A 767 4.85 -28.18 19.90
C ALA A 767 4.88 -27.31 18.63
N PHE A 768 3.74 -26.74 18.31
CA PHE A 768 3.59 -25.66 17.34
C PHE A 768 2.97 -24.44 18.03
N ALA A 769 3.06 -23.27 17.42
CA ALA A 769 2.15 -22.17 17.73
C ALA A 769 1.63 -21.52 16.45
N THR A 770 0.47 -20.89 16.51
CA THR A 770 -0.06 -20.10 15.40
C THR A 770 -0.93 -18.98 15.91
N GLU A 771 -1.01 -17.91 15.13
CA GLU A 771 -1.86 -16.76 15.37
C GLU A 771 -2.80 -16.57 14.17
N GLY A 772 -4.00 -16.06 14.44
CA GLY A 772 -4.91 -15.64 13.40
C GLY A 772 -4.63 -14.21 12.97
N ARG A 773 -4.93 -13.90 11.72
CA ARG A 773 -4.87 -12.52 11.21
C ARG A 773 -5.58 -11.56 12.17
N LEU A 774 -4.91 -10.47 12.53
CA LEU A 774 -5.43 -9.38 13.35
C LEU A 774 -6.89 -9.04 12.99
N ASN A 775 -7.75 -9.02 14.01
CA ASN A 775 -9.19 -8.74 13.94
C ASN A 775 -10.04 -9.75 13.12
N PHE A 776 -9.42 -10.85 12.67
CA PHE A 776 -10.05 -11.94 11.92
C PHE A 776 -9.53 -13.30 12.38
N GLU A 777 -9.30 -13.45 13.69
CA GLU A 777 -8.53 -14.54 14.27
C GLU A 777 -9.24 -15.88 14.16
N ASN A 778 -10.58 -15.85 14.03
CA ASN A 778 -11.41 -17.00 13.71
C ASN A 778 -11.05 -17.70 12.37
N ARG A 779 -10.27 -17.04 11.49
CA ARG A 779 -9.78 -17.65 10.24
C ARG A 779 -8.77 -18.78 10.49
N THR A 780 -8.10 -18.81 11.64
CA THR A 780 -7.14 -19.87 12.03
C THR A 780 -7.71 -20.84 13.09
N GLN A 781 -8.86 -20.51 13.69
CA GLN A 781 -9.60 -21.44 14.56
C GLN A 781 -9.93 -22.76 13.83
N ASP A 782 -10.09 -23.87 14.56
CA ASP A 782 -10.37 -25.21 14.02
C ASP A 782 -9.28 -25.79 13.10
N ALA A 783 -8.07 -25.22 13.13
CA ALA A 783 -6.90 -25.78 12.45
C ALA A 783 -6.17 -26.82 13.30
N ALA A 784 -5.43 -27.71 12.64
CA ALA A 784 -4.47 -28.61 13.26
C ALA A 784 -3.22 -28.78 12.39
N PHE A 785 -2.15 -29.29 12.99
CA PHE A 785 -0.88 -29.58 12.33
C PHE A 785 -0.78 -31.06 11.98
N PHE A 786 -0.15 -31.35 10.85
CA PHE A 786 0.00 -32.69 10.29
C PHE A 786 1.41 -32.90 9.74
N GLY A 787 1.94 -34.10 9.92
CA GLY A 787 3.22 -34.55 9.36
C GLY A 787 3.03 -35.58 8.26
N SER A 788 3.91 -35.60 7.26
CA SER A 788 3.96 -36.63 6.23
C SER A 788 5.39 -36.88 5.73
N ASN A 789 5.66 -38.08 5.24
CA ASN A 789 6.92 -38.42 4.56
C ASN A 789 6.77 -38.58 3.03
N ASP A 790 5.54 -38.64 2.53
CA ASP A 790 5.24 -38.82 1.10
C ASP A 790 4.33 -37.73 0.50
N GLY A 791 3.90 -36.75 1.32
CA GLY A 791 2.99 -35.68 0.96
C GLY A 791 1.54 -36.14 0.71
N LYS A 792 1.23 -37.42 0.92
CA LYS A 792 -0.06 -38.05 0.60
C LYS A 792 -0.73 -38.60 1.85
N LYS A 793 0.00 -39.35 2.67
CA LYS A 793 -0.46 -39.89 3.95
C LYS A 793 -0.08 -38.92 5.06
N TRP A 794 -1.09 -38.38 5.73
CA TRP A 794 -0.92 -37.36 6.76
C TRP A 794 -1.23 -37.93 8.13
N VAL A 795 -0.29 -37.74 9.06
CA VAL A 795 -0.47 -38.03 10.49
C VAL A 795 -0.82 -36.72 11.18
N GLN A 796 -1.96 -36.66 11.88
CA GLN A 796 -2.31 -35.50 12.68
C GLN A 796 -1.41 -35.43 13.91
N LEU A 797 -0.65 -34.34 14.04
CA LEU A 797 0.33 -34.15 15.11
C LEU A 797 -0.30 -33.50 16.33
N THR A 798 -1.24 -32.58 16.14
CA THR A 798 -1.86 -31.82 17.24
C THR A 798 -3.37 -32.04 17.31
N PRO A 799 -4.00 -31.82 18.49
CA PRO A 799 -5.45 -31.58 18.53
C PRO A 799 -5.83 -30.33 17.72
N GLU A 800 -7.13 -30.18 17.47
CA GLU A 800 -7.67 -28.97 16.82
C GLU A 800 -7.61 -27.76 17.75
N ILE A 801 -7.29 -26.59 17.20
CA ILE A 801 -7.30 -25.31 17.92
C ILE A 801 -8.75 -24.84 18.08
N LYS A 802 -9.35 -25.07 19.24
CA LYS A 802 -10.77 -24.74 19.48
C LYS A 802 -11.02 -23.29 19.86
N THR A 803 -10.03 -22.59 20.39
CA THR A 803 -10.11 -21.17 20.74
C THR A 803 -9.76 -20.29 19.55
N GLN A 804 -10.21 -19.04 19.55
CA GLN A 804 -9.72 -18.05 18.60
C GLN A 804 -8.28 -17.67 19.00
N PRO A 805 -7.29 -17.88 18.12
CA PRO A 805 -5.90 -17.58 18.42
C PRO A 805 -5.63 -16.09 18.25
N THR A 806 -6.06 -15.29 19.23
CA THR A 806 -5.86 -13.82 19.29
C THR A 806 -4.45 -13.39 19.67
N GLU A 807 -3.60 -14.36 19.92
CA GLU A 807 -2.18 -14.26 20.16
C GLU A 807 -1.55 -15.60 19.71
N LEU A 808 -0.23 -15.65 19.56
CA LEU A 808 0.53 -16.88 19.30
C LEU A 808 0.12 -18.02 20.25
N THR A 809 -0.76 -18.88 19.76
CA THR A 809 -1.40 -19.94 20.55
C THR A 809 -0.62 -21.23 20.39
N ARG A 810 0.02 -21.66 21.47
CA ARG A 810 0.81 -22.89 21.51
C ARG A 810 -0.07 -24.14 21.59
N VAL A 811 0.25 -25.15 20.79
CA VAL A 811 -0.40 -26.47 20.78
C VAL A 811 0.65 -27.57 20.82
N GLU A 812 0.57 -28.43 21.82
CA GLU A 812 1.51 -29.53 22.00
C GLU A 812 1.27 -30.64 20.96
N VAL A 813 2.37 -31.23 20.49
CA VAL A 813 2.31 -32.44 19.67
C VAL A 813 1.87 -33.62 20.54
N THR A 814 1.01 -34.46 19.98
CA THR A 814 0.44 -35.63 20.64
C THR A 814 1.55 -36.52 21.21
N LYS A 815 1.40 -36.95 22.46
CA LYS A 815 2.38 -37.84 23.12
C LYS A 815 2.64 -39.08 22.25
N GLY A 816 3.92 -39.40 22.06
CA GLY A 816 4.37 -40.49 21.18
C GLY A 816 4.68 -40.06 19.75
N LEU A 817 4.31 -38.84 19.33
CA LEU A 817 4.67 -38.29 18.01
C LEU A 817 5.77 -37.21 18.07
N GLN A 818 6.25 -36.84 19.27
CA GLN A 818 7.18 -35.72 19.46
C GLN A 818 8.59 -36.00 18.89
N ASP A 819 8.99 -37.27 18.89
CA ASP A 819 10.28 -37.73 18.36
C ASP A 819 10.17 -38.28 16.93
N GLU A 820 8.94 -38.41 16.41
CA GLU A 820 8.68 -38.86 15.04
C GLU A 820 9.15 -37.81 14.03
N ARG A 821 9.68 -38.29 12.90
CA ARG A 821 10.32 -37.45 11.89
C ARG A 821 9.50 -37.42 10.59
N PHE A 822 9.27 -36.21 10.10
CA PHE A 822 8.47 -35.95 8.90
C PHE A 822 9.20 -35.03 7.93
N ARG A 823 9.07 -35.28 6.63
CA ARG A 823 9.57 -34.37 5.57
C ARG A 823 8.64 -33.19 5.32
N PHE A 824 7.32 -33.43 5.36
CA PHE A 824 6.31 -32.43 5.04
C PHE A 824 5.53 -32.04 6.28
N LEU A 825 5.35 -30.73 6.47
CA LEU A 825 4.43 -30.16 7.45
C LEU A 825 3.19 -29.63 6.73
N LYS A 826 2.00 -29.79 7.33
CA LYS A 826 0.77 -29.13 6.89
C LYS A 826 0.04 -28.54 8.08
N ILE A 827 -0.41 -27.30 7.96
CA ILE A 827 -1.43 -26.69 8.82
C ILE A 827 -2.72 -26.58 8.03
N GLN A 828 -3.84 -27.09 8.54
CA GLN A 828 -5.09 -27.14 7.80
C GLN A 828 -6.29 -26.93 8.72
N LYS A 829 -7.23 -26.08 8.28
CA LYS A 829 -8.55 -25.93 8.89
C LYS A 829 -9.39 -27.18 8.60
N ILE A 830 -9.78 -27.91 9.64
CA ILE A 830 -10.46 -29.21 9.48
C ILE A 830 -11.96 -29.03 9.19
N ASN A 831 -12.56 -27.92 9.64
CA ASN A 831 -13.95 -27.58 9.39
C ASN A 831 -14.14 -26.08 9.11
N ARG A 832 -15.33 -25.69 8.63
CA ARG A 832 -15.65 -24.31 8.25
C ARG A 832 -16.57 -23.60 9.26
N ASN A 833 -16.69 -24.12 10.48
CA ASN A 833 -17.67 -23.65 11.45
C ASN A 833 -17.36 -22.21 11.90
N SER A 834 -16.09 -21.92 12.15
CA SER A 834 -15.60 -20.60 12.60
C SER A 834 -15.44 -19.59 11.47
N ALA A 835 -14.99 -20.02 10.29
CA ALA A 835 -14.84 -19.19 9.10
C ALA A 835 -14.81 -20.05 7.81
N PRO A 836 -15.24 -19.52 6.66
CA PRO A 836 -15.20 -20.25 5.39
C PRO A 836 -13.82 -20.24 4.71
N ILE A 837 -12.85 -19.51 5.27
CA ILE A 837 -11.50 -19.26 4.72
C ILE A 837 -10.42 -19.51 5.79
N PHE A 838 -9.17 -19.65 5.34
CA PHE A 838 -8.00 -19.92 6.19
C PHE A 838 -6.90 -18.90 5.90
N GLU A 839 -6.49 -18.14 6.92
CA GLU A 839 -5.47 -17.08 6.84
C GLU A 839 -4.66 -17.02 8.15
N PRO A 840 -3.61 -17.84 8.29
CA PRO A 840 -2.68 -17.70 9.40
C PRO A 840 -1.80 -16.47 9.22
N SER A 841 -1.62 -15.70 10.30
CA SER A 841 -0.65 -14.60 10.35
C SER A 841 0.71 -15.11 10.78
N GLU A 842 0.78 -15.79 11.92
CA GLU A 842 2.03 -16.32 12.47
C GLU A 842 2.01 -17.85 12.66
N MET A 843 3.18 -18.46 12.60
CA MET A 843 3.42 -19.87 12.87
C MET A 843 4.78 -20.12 13.53
N ARG A 844 4.84 -21.01 14.52
CA ARG A 844 6.09 -21.43 15.18
C ARG A 844 6.20 -22.95 15.19
N ILE A 845 7.42 -23.44 14.99
CA ILE A 845 7.76 -24.87 15.10
C ILE A 845 8.78 -25.02 16.23
N TYR A 846 8.37 -25.60 17.35
CA TYR A 846 9.26 -25.88 18.48
C TYR A 846 9.82 -27.30 18.33
N GLY A 847 10.97 -27.41 17.68
CA GLY A 847 11.50 -28.71 17.27
C GLY A 847 12.91 -28.63 16.69
N GLN A 848 13.29 -29.70 16.01
CA GLN A 848 14.61 -29.84 15.37
C GLN A 848 14.44 -30.31 13.94
N ARG A 849 15.27 -29.79 13.04
CA ARG A 849 15.49 -30.37 11.71
C ARG A 849 16.57 -31.45 11.85
N HIS A 850 16.40 -32.53 11.12
CA HIS A 850 17.26 -33.70 11.05
C HIS A 850 17.73 -33.87 9.62
N GLU A 851 18.99 -34.24 9.46
CA GLU A 851 19.57 -34.66 8.17
C GLU A 851 19.44 -36.19 8.07
N LEU A 852 19.02 -36.68 6.92
CA LEU A 852 18.98 -38.12 6.63
C LEU A 852 20.42 -38.61 6.42
N LYS A 853 20.79 -39.66 7.17
CA LYS A 853 22.12 -40.28 7.08
C LYS A 853 22.16 -41.40 6.04
#